data_AF-A0A3S0WI90-F1
#
_entry.id   AF-A0A3S0WI90-F1
#
_cell.length_a   1.000
_cell.length_b   1.000
_cell.length_c   1.000
_cell.angle_alpha   90.00
_cell.angle_beta   90.00
_cell.angle_gamma   90.00
#
_symmetry.space_group_name_H-M   'P 1'
#
loop_
_entity.id
_entity.type
_entity.pdbx_description
1 polymer ?
#
loop_
_entity_poly.entity_id
_entity_poly.type
_entity_poly.pdbx_seq_one_letter_code
_entity_poly.pdbx_strand_id
1 'polypeptide(L)'
;MNAGASLLDQGLTAHQRGDLQGALALYRQVLALDRANADAVHLIGVIAYQTGDPATAIDVIGRAIALDDRNPAYHSNLGEALRVTGALDRAAESHARAIGLDPDFADAHRNLGVVELARGNADAAADSFRRALARDAESAPAWHGLGLALETLGRVAEARDALDECLRRDPAHADARQRRDALPTPPEPSLEPAPQAADWTALLLRDLRAQCRTPGGPERLAVIEQLCATLLNGQPAAPRAILDALEEEPLCGDPILDASAQFRLSGDLIHYERLIHTVTAHGADWPLAVAQAVYWSISRQVFLGRPLATRLVAFTAGDLPRFYRWILREVKRRCAVAPKPFRPRPGPPHRIVLVTNQFTQPMHQPSRDAFDYARRLQDDFGCAVLLVNGNLMPAALVTAFVPSFQAMVTPSLAGPVAVTENGATVRTWSSVEPTLTETKIHGLVDAVEGFDPDLVLSFGGSVLAADLFAGVRPTLCIPTTSGATCSLADIVLSFDGGDPTAGLPEEYRAPFAERHRPFVFGYSAPPEAQGASRAAFGLPEDGFLFTVVGGRLDDEVTPAFLDRLDRILDRCPGVRIAFAGPVISLPDRLAKTRNAGRLHILGYVPEIRALYRLAGAYLNPPRQGGGGSAAYALADGVPVVTLAQGDVAAIVGPAHGVDSLDDFVARAERLCRDPDFHRAESAQARRLFAAVDARHAAAEQLLAYGRELADRFAAR
;
A
#
# COMPACT_ATOMS: atom_id res chain seq x y z
N MET A 1 -26.90 29.20 44.30
CA MET A 1 -26.75 27.75 44.02
C MET A 1 -28.15 27.19 43.78
N ASN A 2 -28.31 26.23 42.87
CA ASN A 2 -29.61 25.60 42.60
C ASN A 2 -29.93 24.57 43.69
N ALA A 3 -31.15 24.57 44.23
CA ALA A 3 -31.59 23.63 45.25
C ALA A 3 -31.56 22.17 44.75
N GLY A 4 -31.91 21.93 43.48
CA GLY A 4 -31.86 20.60 42.87
C GLY A 4 -30.45 20.01 42.83
N ALA A 5 -29.45 20.82 42.46
CA ALA A 5 -28.04 20.41 42.45
C ALA A 5 -27.54 20.04 43.85
N SER A 6 -27.85 20.87 44.86
CA SER A 6 -27.44 20.59 46.25
C SER A 6 -28.09 19.31 46.82
N LEU A 7 -29.29 18.93 46.36
CA LEU A 7 -29.93 17.65 46.71
C LEU A 7 -29.30 16.46 45.95
N LEU A 8 -28.86 16.65 44.72
CA LEU A 8 -28.14 15.64 43.94
C LEU A 8 -26.78 15.30 44.58
N ASP A 9 -26.01 16.32 44.98
CA ASP A 9 -24.73 16.17 45.70
C ASP A 9 -24.91 15.43 47.03
N GLN A 10 -25.98 15.74 47.78
CA GLN A 10 -26.35 15.04 49.01
C GLN A 10 -26.74 13.58 48.74
N GLY A 11 -27.50 13.32 47.67
CA GLY A 11 -27.88 11.97 47.23
C GLY A 11 -26.67 11.12 46.87
N LEU A 12 -25.74 11.67 46.07
CA LEU A 12 -24.45 11.05 45.76
C LEU A 12 -23.62 10.77 47.02
N THR A 13 -23.57 11.72 47.95
CA THR A 13 -22.87 11.56 49.24
C THR A 13 -23.47 10.44 50.11
N ALA A 14 -24.80 10.28 50.12
CA ALA A 14 -25.46 9.17 50.81
C ALA A 14 -25.20 7.82 50.12
N HIS A 15 -25.29 7.80 48.78
CA HIS A 15 -25.05 6.62 47.93
C HIS A 15 -23.62 6.08 48.12
N GLN A 16 -22.61 6.95 48.10
CA GLN A 16 -21.20 6.60 48.37
C GLN A 16 -20.94 6.05 49.79
N ARG A 17 -21.83 6.32 50.75
CA ARG A 17 -21.78 5.78 52.12
C ARG A 17 -22.57 4.48 52.30
N GLY A 18 -23.20 3.97 51.23
CA GLY A 18 -24.08 2.81 51.28
C GLY A 18 -25.48 3.09 51.83
N ASP A 19 -25.85 4.34 52.10
CA ASP A 19 -27.22 4.70 52.46
C ASP A 19 -28.10 4.82 51.20
N LEU A 20 -28.42 3.66 50.62
CA LEU A 20 -29.22 3.57 49.41
C LEU A 20 -30.66 4.06 49.63
N GLN A 21 -31.18 4.00 50.86
CA GLN A 21 -32.53 4.48 51.18
C GLN A 21 -32.58 6.01 51.26
N GLY A 22 -31.62 6.64 51.95
CA GLY A 22 -31.46 8.09 51.99
C GLY A 22 -31.14 8.67 50.61
N ALA A 23 -30.24 8.03 49.85
CA ALA A 23 -29.92 8.43 48.48
C ALA A 23 -31.16 8.39 47.57
N LEU A 24 -31.93 7.29 47.59
CA LEU A 24 -33.18 7.15 46.84
C LEU A 24 -34.24 8.19 47.25
N ALA A 25 -34.31 8.55 48.54
CA ALA A 25 -35.19 9.62 49.02
C ALA A 25 -34.76 11.01 48.54
N LEU A 26 -33.45 11.26 48.41
CA LEU A 26 -32.89 12.52 47.91
C LEU A 26 -33.04 12.65 46.39
N TYR A 27 -32.74 11.61 45.61
CA TYR A 27 -32.98 11.62 44.16
C TYR A 27 -34.46 11.80 43.81
N ARG A 28 -35.39 11.23 44.60
CA ARG A 28 -36.83 11.49 44.47
C ARG A 28 -37.21 12.95 44.76
N GLN A 29 -36.48 13.65 45.62
CA GLN A 29 -36.67 15.10 45.84
C GLN A 29 -36.10 15.93 44.68
N VAL A 30 -34.96 15.52 44.08
CA VAL A 30 -34.47 16.12 42.83
C VAL A 30 -35.53 16.01 41.75
N LEU A 31 -36.11 14.82 41.54
CA LEU A 31 -37.17 14.58 40.55
C LEU A 31 -38.52 15.25 40.88
N ALA A 32 -38.72 15.72 42.11
CA ALA A 32 -39.87 16.55 42.49
C ALA A 32 -39.69 18.03 42.09
N LEU A 33 -38.44 18.50 41.99
CA LEU A 33 -38.09 19.85 41.54
C LEU A 33 -37.86 19.90 40.02
N ASP A 34 -37.20 18.89 39.46
CA ASP A 34 -36.89 18.74 38.04
C ASP A 34 -37.19 17.30 37.58
N ARG A 35 -38.33 17.11 36.92
CA ARG A 35 -38.78 15.80 36.42
C ARG A 35 -37.97 15.27 35.22
N ALA A 36 -37.12 16.10 34.62
CA ALA A 36 -36.29 15.74 33.47
C ALA A 36 -34.81 15.51 33.85
N ASN A 37 -34.50 15.49 35.15
CA ASN A 37 -33.13 15.35 35.64
C ASN A 37 -32.53 13.96 35.35
N ALA A 38 -31.81 13.82 34.24
CA ALA A 38 -31.29 12.54 33.76
C ALA A 38 -30.39 11.83 34.79
N ASP A 39 -29.52 12.57 35.51
CA ASP A 39 -28.64 12.00 36.55
C ASP A 39 -29.45 11.39 37.70
N ALA A 40 -30.45 12.11 38.24
CA ALA A 40 -31.30 11.58 39.30
C ALA A 40 -32.16 10.38 38.84
N VAL A 41 -32.54 10.31 37.55
CA VAL A 41 -33.16 9.11 36.99
C VAL A 41 -32.14 7.95 36.93
N HIS A 42 -30.97 8.17 36.33
CA HIS A 42 -29.90 7.16 36.20
C HIS A 42 -29.50 6.56 37.55
N LEU A 43 -29.25 7.41 38.56
CA LEU A 43 -28.79 6.99 39.88
C LEU A 43 -29.85 6.17 40.66
N ILE A 44 -31.15 6.40 40.40
CA ILE A 44 -32.21 5.51 40.91
C ILE A 44 -32.16 4.14 40.22
N GLY A 45 -31.84 4.10 38.93
CA GLY A 45 -31.64 2.84 38.19
C GLY A 45 -30.38 2.08 38.66
N VAL A 46 -29.31 2.79 39.00
CA VAL A 46 -28.11 2.20 39.63
C VAL A 46 -28.43 1.62 41.01
N ILE A 47 -29.23 2.32 41.84
CA ILE A 47 -29.71 1.77 43.11
C ILE A 47 -30.56 0.52 42.87
N ALA A 48 -31.47 0.52 41.89
CA ALA A 48 -32.28 -0.67 41.55
C ALA A 48 -31.39 -1.89 41.24
N TYR A 49 -30.36 -1.71 40.41
CA TYR A 49 -29.36 -2.74 40.11
C TYR A 49 -28.64 -3.25 41.36
N GLN A 50 -28.12 -2.35 42.21
CA GLN A 50 -27.46 -2.70 43.48
C GLN A 50 -28.38 -3.42 44.46
N THR A 51 -29.69 -3.13 44.46
CA THR A 51 -30.70 -3.82 45.28
C THR A 51 -31.19 -5.15 44.70
N GLY A 52 -30.65 -5.58 43.55
CA GLY A 52 -30.99 -6.87 42.93
C GLY A 52 -32.19 -6.83 41.98
N ASP A 53 -32.62 -5.65 41.53
CA ASP A 53 -33.67 -5.50 40.51
C ASP A 53 -33.10 -4.93 39.19
N PRO A 54 -32.48 -5.79 38.35
CA PRO A 54 -31.97 -5.37 37.05
C PRO A 54 -33.09 -5.05 36.05
N ALA A 55 -34.32 -5.51 36.26
CA ALA A 55 -35.45 -5.22 35.37
C ALA A 55 -35.89 -3.76 35.51
N THR A 56 -36.06 -3.28 36.74
CA THR A 56 -36.28 -1.85 37.03
C THR A 56 -35.06 -1.02 36.64
N ALA A 57 -33.83 -1.52 36.81
CA ALA A 57 -32.63 -0.82 36.36
C ALA A 57 -32.64 -0.55 34.85
N ILE A 58 -33.03 -1.54 34.02
CA ILE A 58 -33.10 -1.40 32.56
C ILE A 58 -34.14 -0.35 32.13
N ASP A 59 -35.34 -0.34 32.72
CA ASP A 59 -36.35 0.71 32.44
C ASP A 59 -35.82 2.10 32.82
N VAL A 60 -35.35 2.23 34.06
CA VAL A 60 -35.01 3.52 34.64
C VAL A 60 -33.75 4.10 33.98
N ILE A 61 -32.72 3.31 33.72
CA ILE A 61 -31.53 3.79 32.99
C ILE A 61 -31.87 4.06 31.52
N GLY A 62 -32.72 3.24 30.88
CA GLY A 62 -33.21 3.50 29.51
C GLY A 62 -33.96 4.84 29.42
N ARG A 63 -34.71 5.21 30.46
CA ARG A 63 -35.38 6.52 30.58
C ARG A 63 -34.42 7.67 30.86
N ALA A 64 -33.30 7.45 31.54
CA ALA A 64 -32.23 8.45 31.66
C ALA A 64 -31.57 8.73 30.30
N ILE A 65 -31.28 7.67 29.51
CA ILE A 65 -30.74 7.76 28.15
C ILE A 65 -31.72 8.47 27.20
N ALA A 66 -33.03 8.33 27.41
CA ALA A 66 -34.05 9.07 26.66
C ALA A 66 -34.17 10.55 27.06
N LEU A 67 -33.51 11.00 28.13
CA LEU A 67 -33.44 12.40 28.58
C LEU A 67 -32.09 13.04 28.19
N ASP A 68 -30.98 12.31 28.32
CA ASP A 68 -29.67 12.64 27.75
C ASP A 68 -28.96 11.38 27.27
N ASP A 69 -28.72 11.29 25.96
CA ASP A 69 -28.06 10.14 25.33
C ASP A 69 -26.52 10.24 25.32
N ARG A 70 -25.95 11.35 25.81
CA ARG A 70 -24.53 11.68 25.65
C ARG A 70 -23.64 11.24 26.81
N ASN A 71 -24.22 10.89 27.96
CA ASN A 71 -23.45 10.46 29.12
C ASN A 71 -23.02 8.97 28.99
N PRO A 72 -21.72 8.66 28.86
CA PRO A 72 -21.25 7.28 28.65
C PRO A 72 -21.53 6.35 29.85
N ALA A 73 -21.62 6.90 31.07
CA ALA A 73 -21.90 6.12 32.28
C ALA A 73 -23.34 5.58 32.30
N TYR A 74 -24.29 6.21 31.58
CA TYR A 74 -25.64 5.68 31.46
C TYR A 74 -25.63 4.41 30.60
N HIS A 75 -24.99 4.47 29.42
CA HIS A 75 -24.90 3.34 28.50
C HIS A 75 -24.09 2.17 29.07
N SER A 76 -23.00 2.44 29.80
CA SER A 76 -22.23 1.37 30.45
C SER A 76 -23.02 0.68 31.56
N ASN A 77 -23.76 1.42 32.39
CA ASN A 77 -24.59 0.83 33.45
C ASN A 77 -25.83 0.10 32.89
N LEU A 78 -26.39 0.57 31.75
CA LEU A 78 -27.42 -0.17 31.02
C LEU A 78 -26.87 -1.51 30.49
N GLY A 79 -25.67 -1.49 29.91
CA GLY A 79 -25.01 -2.69 29.39
C GLY A 79 -24.80 -3.75 30.47
N GLU A 80 -24.35 -3.33 31.66
CA GLU A 80 -24.14 -4.23 32.80
C GLU A 80 -25.46 -4.83 33.33
N ALA A 81 -26.54 -4.04 33.42
CA ALA A 81 -27.86 -4.56 33.78
C ALA A 81 -28.44 -5.52 32.71
N LEU A 82 -28.23 -5.23 31.42
CA LEU A 82 -28.58 -6.12 30.31
C LEU A 82 -27.77 -7.42 30.33
N ARG A 83 -26.48 -7.36 30.67
CA ARG A 83 -25.61 -8.54 30.80
C ARG A 83 -26.13 -9.49 31.88
N VAL A 84 -26.54 -8.98 33.04
CA VAL A 84 -27.11 -9.80 34.13
C VAL A 84 -28.46 -10.43 33.75
N THR A 85 -29.25 -9.79 32.88
CA THR A 85 -30.47 -10.39 32.33
C THR A 85 -30.24 -11.30 31.11
N GLY A 86 -28.97 -11.56 30.74
CA GLY A 86 -28.60 -12.42 29.61
C GLY A 86 -28.82 -11.78 28.22
N ALA A 87 -29.14 -10.50 28.15
CA ALA A 87 -29.40 -9.76 26.90
C ALA A 87 -28.08 -9.32 26.22
N LEU A 88 -27.17 -10.26 25.98
CA LEU A 88 -25.75 -10.02 25.69
C LEU A 88 -25.50 -9.13 24.46
N ASP A 89 -26.24 -9.30 23.37
CA ASP A 89 -26.04 -8.46 22.17
C ASP A 89 -26.38 -6.98 22.44
N ARG A 90 -27.43 -6.72 23.21
CA ARG A 90 -27.82 -5.37 23.65
C ARG A 90 -26.86 -4.82 24.69
N ALA A 91 -26.26 -5.68 25.52
CA ALA A 91 -25.20 -5.29 26.44
C ALA A 91 -23.93 -4.84 25.68
N ALA A 92 -23.52 -5.60 24.66
CA ALA A 92 -22.41 -5.25 23.79
C ALA A 92 -22.65 -3.93 23.05
N GLU A 93 -23.84 -3.74 22.47
CA GLU A 93 -24.26 -2.47 21.85
C GLU A 93 -24.19 -1.28 22.84
N SER A 94 -24.65 -1.48 24.08
CA SER A 94 -24.64 -0.44 25.11
C SER A 94 -23.21 -0.06 25.55
N HIS A 95 -22.33 -1.04 25.78
CA HIS A 95 -20.92 -0.73 26.08
C HIS A 95 -20.18 -0.13 24.87
N ALA A 96 -20.48 -0.57 23.65
CA ALA A 96 -19.95 0.04 22.42
C ALA A 96 -20.42 1.49 22.25
N ARG A 97 -21.68 1.82 22.63
CA ARG A 97 -22.18 3.21 22.67
C ARG A 97 -21.47 4.04 23.74
N ALA A 98 -21.18 3.47 24.91
CA ALA A 98 -20.37 4.15 25.93
C ALA A 98 -18.95 4.46 25.42
N ILE A 99 -18.27 3.50 24.79
CA ILE A 99 -16.94 3.67 24.15
C ILE A 99 -17.00 4.68 22.99
N GLY A 100 -18.10 4.74 22.24
CA GLY A 100 -18.31 5.72 21.16
C GLY A 100 -18.58 7.15 21.64
N LEU A 101 -18.88 7.33 22.94
CA LEU A 101 -19.06 8.64 23.59
C LEU A 101 -17.80 9.06 24.35
N ASP A 102 -17.14 8.11 25.02
CA ASP A 102 -15.83 8.27 25.65
C ASP A 102 -14.91 7.08 25.30
N PRO A 103 -13.99 7.25 24.33
CA PRO A 103 -13.04 6.21 23.93
C PRO A 103 -12.08 5.77 25.03
N ASP A 104 -11.91 6.54 26.11
CA ASP A 104 -10.95 6.29 27.19
C ASP A 104 -11.60 5.75 28.48
N PHE A 105 -12.92 5.49 28.45
CA PHE A 105 -13.67 4.87 29.54
C PHE A 105 -13.29 3.39 29.75
N ALA A 106 -12.24 3.14 30.55
CA ALA A 106 -11.66 1.82 30.81
C ALA A 106 -12.69 0.74 31.19
N ASP A 107 -13.64 1.07 32.07
CA ASP A 107 -14.69 0.14 32.51
C ASP A 107 -15.65 -0.27 31.39
N ALA A 108 -15.90 0.57 30.39
CA ALA A 108 -16.74 0.19 29.25
C ALA A 108 -16.03 -0.83 28.34
N HIS A 109 -14.71 -0.66 28.10
CA HIS A 109 -13.89 -1.67 27.41
C HIS A 109 -13.81 -2.98 28.22
N ARG A 110 -13.64 -2.89 29.55
CA ARG A 110 -13.58 -4.05 30.45
C ARG A 110 -14.92 -4.82 30.47
N ASN A 111 -16.04 -4.12 30.61
CA ASN A 111 -17.37 -4.73 30.60
C ASN A 111 -17.72 -5.32 29.23
N LEU A 112 -17.36 -4.65 28.12
CA LEU A 112 -17.48 -5.22 26.77
C LEU A 112 -16.69 -6.53 26.66
N GLY A 113 -15.48 -6.60 27.20
CA GLY A 113 -14.69 -7.84 27.24
C GLY A 113 -15.41 -8.99 27.97
N VAL A 114 -16.07 -8.71 29.09
CA VAL A 114 -16.88 -9.71 29.83
C VAL A 114 -18.11 -10.14 29.02
N VAL A 115 -18.75 -9.23 28.30
CA VAL A 115 -19.88 -9.55 27.41
C VAL A 115 -19.43 -10.40 26.22
N GLU A 116 -18.30 -10.08 25.57
CA GLU A 116 -17.77 -10.87 24.45
C GLU A 116 -17.32 -12.27 24.87
N LEU A 117 -16.78 -12.45 26.10
CA LEU A 117 -16.58 -13.80 26.67
C LEU A 117 -17.90 -14.56 26.78
N ALA A 118 -18.94 -13.93 27.32
CA ALA A 118 -20.26 -14.56 27.45
C ALA A 118 -20.93 -14.88 26.09
N ARG A 119 -20.55 -14.16 25.02
CA ARG A 119 -20.95 -14.45 23.63
C ARG A 119 -20.06 -15.49 22.93
N GLY A 120 -18.96 -15.92 23.56
CA GLY A 120 -17.99 -16.88 23.01
C GLY A 120 -16.91 -16.26 22.11
N ASN A 121 -16.88 -14.92 21.96
CA ASN A 121 -15.97 -14.19 21.07
C ASN A 121 -14.63 -13.88 21.76
N ALA A 122 -13.88 -14.91 22.12
CA ALA A 122 -12.69 -14.79 22.98
C ALA A 122 -11.60 -13.84 22.43
N ASP A 123 -11.40 -13.75 21.11
CA ASP A 123 -10.48 -12.76 20.52
C ASP A 123 -10.95 -11.30 20.72
N ALA A 124 -12.24 -11.04 20.51
CA ALA A 124 -12.83 -9.71 20.72
C ALA A 124 -12.83 -9.32 22.20
N ALA A 125 -13.00 -10.30 23.09
CA ALA A 125 -12.81 -10.12 24.52
C ALA A 125 -11.36 -9.78 24.87
N ALA A 126 -10.39 -10.53 24.35
CA ALA A 126 -8.96 -10.29 24.60
C ALA A 126 -8.48 -8.93 24.07
N ASP A 127 -9.02 -8.45 22.95
CA ASP A 127 -8.79 -7.08 22.46
C ASP A 127 -9.43 -6.05 23.42
N SER A 128 -10.70 -6.23 23.80
CA SER A 128 -11.41 -5.34 24.72
C SER A 128 -10.74 -5.22 26.10
N PHE A 129 -10.26 -6.33 26.68
CA PHE A 129 -9.49 -6.30 27.93
C PHE A 129 -8.12 -5.61 27.75
N ARG A 130 -7.40 -5.84 26.65
CA ARG A 130 -6.15 -5.09 26.36
C ARG A 130 -6.40 -3.59 26.22
N ARG A 131 -7.52 -3.18 25.60
CA ARG A 131 -7.92 -1.76 25.50
C ARG A 131 -8.25 -1.14 26.84
N ALA A 132 -8.91 -1.88 27.74
CA ALA A 132 -9.14 -1.47 29.12
C ALA A 132 -7.82 -1.31 29.88
N LEU A 133 -6.91 -2.29 29.78
CA LEU A 133 -5.59 -2.28 30.42
C LEU A 133 -4.65 -1.19 29.88
N ALA A 134 -4.85 -0.74 28.63
CA ALA A 134 -4.17 0.43 28.07
C ALA A 134 -4.66 1.78 28.65
N ARG A 135 -5.73 1.77 29.47
CA ARG A 135 -6.32 2.96 30.16
C ARG A 135 -6.17 2.85 31.68
N ASP A 136 -6.44 1.68 32.23
CA ASP A 136 -6.18 1.30 33.61
C ASP A 136 -5.38 0.00 33.66
N ALA A 137 -4.05 0.13 33.68
CA ALA A 137 -3.13 -1.00 33.78
C ALA A 137 -3.20 -1.71 35.15
N GLU A 138 -3.79 -1.09 36.16
CA GLU A 138 -3.90 -1.64 37.52
C GLU A 138 -5.24 -2.38 37.76
N SER A 139 -6.08 -2.49 36.74
CA SER A 139 -7.33 -3.23 36.76
C SER A 139 -7.12 -4.75 36.85
N ALA A 140 -6.94 -5.27 38.07
CA ALA A 140 -6.89 -6.72 38.32
C ALA A 140 -8.07 -7.50 37.67
N PRO A 141 -9.33 -7.00 37.66
CA PRO A 141 -10.43 -7.68 36.97
C PRO A 141 -10.29 -7.69 35.44
N ALA A 142 -9.61 -6.72 34.82
CA ALA A 142 -9.33 -6.74 33.38
C ALA A 142 -8.18 -7.70 33.04
N TRP A 143 -7.15 -7.80 33.89
CA TRP A 143 -6.12 -8.84 33.78
C TRP A 143 -6.71 -10.24 33.92
N HIS A 144 -7.61 -10.45 34.89
CA HIS A 144 -8.35 -11.72 35.02
C HIS A 144 -9.17 -12.04 33.76
N GLY A 145 -9.93 -11.07 33.24
CA GLY A 145 -10.69 -11.21 32.01
C GLY A 145 -9.83 -11.55 30.78
N LEU A 146 -8.65 -10.93 30.67
CA LEU A 146 -7.68 -11.25 29.62
C LEU A 146 -7.15 -12.68 29.77
N GLY A 147 -6.85 -13.13 31.00
CA GLY A 147 -6.47 -14.50 31.30
C GLY A 147 -7.53 -15.53 30.86
N LEU A 148 -8.80 -15.29 31.20
CA LEU A 148 -9.94 -16.12 30.77
C LEU A 148 -10.09 -16.18 29.24
N ALA A 149 -9.90 -15.06 28.55
CA ALA A 149 -9.95 -15.00 27.09
C ALA A 149 -8.81 -15.78 26.44
N LEU A 150 -7.60 -15.66 26.97
CA LEU A 150 -6.41 -16.36 26.47
C LEU A 150 -6.46 -17.87 26.77
N GLU A 151 -7.00 -18.27 27.93
CA GLU A 151 -7.31 -19.66 28.27
C GLU A 151 -8.28 -20.27 27.25
N THR A 152 -9.35 -19.55 26.91
CA THR A 152 -10.36 -19.97 25.91
C THR A 152 -9.79 -20.08 24.50
N LEU A 153 -8.79 -19.25 24.16
CA LEU A 153 -8.05 -19.30 22.89
C LEU A 153 -6.92 -20.36 22.86
N GLY A 154 -6.71 -21.11 23.94
CA GLY A 154 -5.61 -22.08 24.06
C GLY A 154 -4.22 -21.44 24.16
N ARG A 155 -4.14 -20.14 24.42
CA ARG A 155 -2.90 -19.35 24.50
C ARG A 155 -2.29 -19.45 25.90
N VAL A 156 -2.00 -20.69 26.32
CA VAL A 156 -1.67 -21.10 27.71
C VAL A 156 -0.59 -20.24 28.39
N ALA A 157 0.47 -19.86 27.68
CA ALA A 157 1.53 -19.03 28.25
C ALA A 157 1.02 -17.62 28.60
N GLU A 158 0.49 -16.89 27.62
CA GLU A 158 -0.08 -15.55 27.85
C GLU A 158 -1.25 -15.57 28.84
N ALA A 159 -2.02 -16.66 28.90
CA ALA A 159 -3.06 -16.86 29.89
C ALA A 159 -2.49 -16.94 31.31
N ARG A 160 -1.40 -17.69 31.51
CA ARG A 160 -0.67 -17.74 32.80
C ARG A 160 -0.15 -16.34 33.16
N ASP A 161 0.48 -15.65 32.23
CA ASP A 161 1.05 -14.32 32.45
C ASP A 161 -0.04 -13.32 32.88
N ALA A 162 -1.17 -13.27 32.17
CA ALA A 162 -2.29 -12.38 32.51
C ALA A 162 -2.95 -12.72 33.86
N LEU A 163 -2.97 -13.99 34.27
CA LEU A 163 -3.46 -14.40 35.59
C LEU A 163 -2.46 -14.06 36.71
N ASP A 164 -1.16 -14.10 36.46
CA ASP A 164 -0.14 -13.62 37.42
C ASP A 164 -0.05 -12.09 37.49
N GLU A 165 -0.31 -11.37 36.38
CA GLU A 165 -0.55 -9.91 36.37
C GLU A 165 -1.77 -9.50 37.23
N CYS A 166 -2.83 -10.34 37.24
CA CYS A 166 -3.96 -10.19 38.15
C CYS A 166 -3.55 -10.45 39.60
N LEU A 167 -2.90 -11.58 39.88
CA LEU A 167 -2.52 -12.00 41.24
C LEU A 167 -1.47 -11.11 41.91
N ARG A 168 -0.72 -10.31 41.14
CA ARG A 168 0.16 -9.27 41.70
C ARG A 168 -0.63 -8.10 42.29
N ARG A 169 -1.77 -7.76 41.70
CA ARG A 169 -2.59 -6.58 42.02
C ARG A 169 -3.70 -6.90 43.02
N ASP A 170 -4.31 -8.08 42.87
CA ASP A 170 -5.12 -8.70 43.92
C ASP A 170 -4.56 -10.09 44.28
N PRO A 171 -3.65 -10.18 45.26
CA PRO A 171 -3.17 -11.45 45.80
C PRO A 171 -4.25 -12.33 46.44
N ALA A 172 -5.44 -11.80 46.74
CA ALA A 172 -6.56 -12.57 47.27
C ALA A 172 -7.47 -13.16 46.17
N HIS A 173 -7.24 -12.84 44.89
CA HIS A 173 -8.11 -13.22 43.78
C HIS A 173 -8.15 -14.74 43.51
N ALA A 174 -9.11 -15.43 44.14
CA ALA A 174 -9.15 -16.89 44.21
C ALA A 174 -9.30 -17.62 42.86
N ASP A 175 -10.17 -17.14 41.96
CA ASP A 175 -10.39 -17.79 40.64
C ASP A 175 -9.11 -17.73 39.78
N ALA A 176 -8.52 -16.54 39.65
CA ALA A 176 -7.22 -16.35 38.99
C ALA A 176 -6.12 -17.30 39.50
N ARG A 177 -6.05 -17.51 40.83
CA ARG A 177 -5.11 -18.46 41.45
C ARG A 177 -5.42 -19.90 41.01
N GLN A 178 -6.66 -20.34 41.19
CA GLN A 178 -7.10 -21.68 40.83
C GLN A 178 -6.87 -21.99 39.34
N ARG A 179 -7.14 -21.02 38.45
CA ARG A 179 -6.93 -21.14 37.01
C ARG A 179 -5.46 -21.20 36.65
N ARG A 180 -4.64 -20.31 37.21
CA ARG A 180 -3.19 -20.30 36.95
C ARG A 180 -2.53 -21.60 37.43
N ASP A 181 -2.98 -22.16 38.54
CA ASP A 181 -2.51 -23.44 39.07
C ASP A 181 -3.04 -24.66 38.27
N ALA A 182 -4.15 -24.50 37.53
CA ALA A 182 -4.71 -25.54 36.66
C ALA A 182 -4.15 -25.54 35.23
N LEU A 183 -3.62 -24.40 34.73
CA LEU A 183 -2.92 -24.34 33.44
C LEU A 183 -1.68 -25.26 33.46
N PRO A 184 -1.38 -26.02 32.39
CA PRO A 184 -0.22 -26.89 32.36
C PRO A 184 1.09 -26.09 32.38
N THR A 185 2.09 -26.62 33.09
CA THR A 185 3.42 -26.00 33.21
C THR A 185 4.17 -26.15 31.88
N PRO A 186 4.67 -25.06 31.26
CA PRO A 186 5.56 -25.18 30.11
C PRO A 186 6.90 -25.82 30.53
N PRO A 187 7.59 -26.56 29.65
CA PRO A 187 8.94 -27.04 29.92
C PRO A 187 9.90 -25.85 30.00
N GLU A 188 10.68 -25.75 31.08
CA GLU A 188 11.47 -24.55 31.43
C GLU A 188 12.45 -24.10 30.34
N PRO A 189 12.37 -22.81 29.92
CA PRO A 189 13.50 -22.02 29.45
C PRO A 189 13.99 -21.08 30.57
N SER A 190 15.20 -20.55 30.42
CA SER A 190 15.88 -19.72 31.42
C SER A 190 15.15 -18.42 31.79
N LEU A 191 15.27 -18.03 33.06
CA LEU A 191 14.78 -16.80 33.68
C LEU A 191 15.26 -15.51 32.98
N GLU A 192 14.35 -14.80 32.32
CA GLU A 192 14.36 -13.33 32.19
C GLU A 192 12.92 -12.81 32.41
N PRO A 193 12.72 -11.62 33.01
CA PRO A 193 11.38 -11.02 33.15
C PRO A 193 10.87 -10.53 31.78
N ALA A 194 9.55 -10.46 31.59
CA ALA A 194 8.95 -9.91 30.38
C ALA A 194 9.01 -8.36 30.37
N PRO A 195 9.58 -7.73 29.35
CA PRO A 195 10.04 -5.60 29.76
C PRO A 195 8.84 -4.65 29.76
N GLN A 196 9.16 -3.36 29.86
CA GLN A 196 8.23 -2.23 29.70
C GLN A 196 7.95 -1.93 28.20
N ALA A 197 7.58 -0.70 27.80
CA ALA A 197 7.36 -0.38 26.37
C ALA A 197 8.61 -0.54 25.48
N ALA A 198 9.81 -0.43 26.08
CA ALA A 198 11.08 -0.77 25.43
C ALA A 198 11.22 -2.27 25.12
N ASP A 199 10.51 -3.11 25.86
CA ASP A 199 10.55 -4.58 25.80
C ASP A 199 9.79 -5.07 24.57
N TRP A 200 8.56 -4.62 24.35
CA TRP A 200 7.83 -4.88 23.09
C TRP A 200 8.61 -4.41 21.85
N THR A 201 9.38 -3.32 21.98
CA THR A 201 10.28 -2.85 20.91
C THR A 201 11.48 -3.79 20.73
N ALA A 202 12.14 -4.19 21.82
CA ALA A 202 13.25 -5.15 21.82
C ALA A 202 12.84 -6.55 21.35
N LEU A 203 11.62 -7.00 21.69
CA LEU A 203 11.00 -8.26 21.30
C LEU A 203 10.71 -8.28 19.80
N LEU A 204 10.03 -7.26 19.28
CA LEU A 204 9.81 -7.10 17.84
C LEU A 204 11.13 -6.95 17.07
N LEU A 205 12.15 -6.30 17.64
CA LEU A 205 13.50 -6.23 17.07
C LEU A 205 14.25 -7.56 17.13
N ARG A 206 14.10 -8.35 18.20
CA ARG A 206 14.67 -9.69 18.36
C ARG A 206 14.04 -10.67 17.37
N ASP A 207 12.73 -10.60 17.20
CA ASP A 207 12.01 -11.44 16.26
C ASP A 207 12.28 -11.00 14.80
N LEU A 208 12.43 -9.69 14.53
CA LEU A 208 12.92 -9.17 13.25
C LEU A 208 14.36 -9.61 12.96
N ARG A 209 15.27 -9.56 13.95
CA ARG A 209 16.64 -10.12 13.89
C ARG A 209 16.59 -11.60 13.55
N ALA A 210 15.75 -12.39 14.22
CA ALA A 210 15.59 -13.82 13.95
C ALA A 210 15.11 -14.08 12.52
N GLN A 211 14.05 -13.39 12.06
CA GLN A 211 13.56 -13.54 10.68
C GLN A 211 14.59 -13.11 9.62
N CYS A 212 15.36 -12.05 9.87
CA CYS A 212 16.44 -11.62 8.97
C CYS A 212 17.59 -12.65 8.91
N ARG A 213 17.99 -13.23 10.05
CA ARG A 213 19.05 -14.25 10.18
C ARG A 213 18.64 -15.63 9.63
N THR A 214 17.35 -15.95 9.60
CA THR A 214 16.84 -17.24 9.08
C THR A 214 16.75 -17.25 7.54
N PRO A 215 17.30 -18.25 6.83
CA PRO A 215 17.10 -18.41 5.39
C PRO A 215 15.62 -18.71 5.04
N GLY A 216 15.08 -18.04 4.02
CA GLY A 216 13.70 -18.30 3.58
C GLY A 216 13.23 -17.42 2.42
N GLY A 217 12.21 -17.93 1.70
CA GLY A 217 11.63 -17.33 0.49
C GLY A 217 10.63 -16.18 0.74
N PRO A 218 9.74 -15.87 -0.23
CA PRO A 218 8.85 -14.70 -0.19
C PRO A 218 7.96 -14.59 1.06
N GLU A 219 7.55 -15.72 1.65
CA GLU A 219 6.72 -15.75 2.86
C GLU A 219 7.43 -15.11 4.08
N ARG A 220 8.71 -15.44 4.29
CA ARG A 220 9.58 -14.82 5.31
C ARG A 220 9.65 -13.30 5.15
N LEU A 221 9.65 -12.85 3.89
CA LEU A 221 9.79 -11.44 3.53
C LEU A 221 8.50 -10.65 3.83
N ALA A 222 7.33 -11.26 3.63
CA ALA A 222 6.07 -10.70 4.10
C ALA A 222 6.02 -10.59 5.64
N VAL A 223 6.57 -11.57 6.38
CA VAL A 223 6.69 -11.50 7.85
C VAL A 223 7.62 -10.35 8.28
N ILE A 224 8.76 -10.16 7.62
CA ILE A 224 9.68 -9.04 7.89
C ILE A 224 9.00 -7.68 7.63
N GLU A 225 8.26 -7.53 6.53
CA GLU A 225 7.51 -6.29 6.27
C GLU A 225 6.39 -6.07 7.30
N GLN A 226 5.67 -7.12 7.71
CA GLN A 226 4.64 -7.05 8.75
C GLN A 226 5.22 -6.67 10.13
N LEU A 227 6.41 -7.17 10.48
CA LEU A 227 7.12 -6.77 11.71
C LEU A 227 7.52 -5.29 11.65
N CYS A 228 8.09 -4.82 10.54
CA CYS A 228 8.40 -3.39 10.35
C CYS A 228 7.14 -2.51 10.38
N ALA A 229 6.02 -2.94 9.80
CA ALA A 229 4.75 -2.24 9.88
C ALA A 229 4.18 -2.21 11.31
N THR A 230 4.36 -3.27 12.08
CA THR A 230 3.92 -3.37 13.48
C THR A 230 4.75 -2.44 14.38
N LEU A 231 6.08 -2.43 14.21
CA LEU A 231 7.01 -1.49 14.87
C LEU A 231 6.64 -0.02 14.61
N LEU A 232 6.26 0.33 13.37
CA LEU A 232 5.80 1.68 13.01
C LEU A 232 4.45 2.07 13.63
N ASN A 233 3.50 1.13 13.67
CA ASN A 233 2.14 1.42 14.14
C ASN A 233 2.03 1.49 15.67
N GLY A 234 2.95 0.87 16.42
CA GLY A 234 2.86 0.75 17.88
C GLY A 234 3.23 2.00 18.69
N GLN A 235 4.00 2.94 18.13
CA GLN A 235 4.61 4.05 18.89
C GLN A 235 4.88 5.31 18.02
N PRO A 236 4.24 6.46 18.27
CA PRO A 236 4.50 7.70 17.52
C PRO A 236 5.93 8.28 17.68
N ALA A 237 6.68 7.87 18.71
CA ALA A 237 8.01 8.38 19.03
C ALA A 237 9.16 7.39 18.74
N ALA A 238 8.86 6.14 18.38
CA ALA A 238 9.87 5.08 18.32
C ALA A 238 10.89 5.09 17.16
N PRO A 239 10.69 5.73 15.99
CA PRO A 239 11.63 5.60 14.87
C PRO A 239 13.10 5.89 15.22
N ARG A 240 13.40 6.90 16.06
CA ARG A 240 14.80 7.17 16.44
C ARG A 240 15.38 6.07 17.35
N ALA A 241 14.68 5.70 18.42
CA ALA A 241 15.14 4.65 19.36
C ALA A 241 15.28 3.27 18.69
N ILE A 242 14.40 2.95 17.73
CA ILE A 242 14.52 1.76 16.89
C ILE A 242 15.79 1.83 16.03
N LEU A 243 16.08 2.97 15.41
CA LEU A 243 17.29 3.15 14.61
C LEU A 243 18.57 3.12 15.46
N ASP A 244 18.57 3.74 16.65
CA ASP A 244 19.70 3.68 17.59
C ASP A 244 20.04 2.22 17.93
N ALA A 245 19.03 1.42 18.32
CA ALA A 245 19.18 -0.01 18.60
C ALA A 245 19.63 -0.84 17.38
N LEU A 246 19.41 -0.35 16.15
CA LEU A 246 19.88 -0.96 14.89
C LEU A 246 21.26 -0.44 14.43
N GLU A 247 21.72 0.71 14.93
CA GLU A 247 23.11 1.16 14.80
C GLU A 247 24.00 0.45 15.85
N GLU A 248 23.45 0.03 17.00
CA GLU A 248 24.13 -0.78 18.02
C GLU A 248 24.20 -2.30 17.69
N GLU A 249 23.08 -2.95 17.37
CA GLU A 249 23.06 -4.36 16.90
C GLU A 249 22.32 -4.51 15.56
N PRO A 250 23.02 -4.78 14.44
CA PRO A 250 22.39 -5.01 13.13
C PRO A 250 21.39 -6.18 13.10
N LEU A 251 20.45 -6.18 12.14
CA LEU A 251 19.45 -7.25 12.07
C LEU A 251 20.10 -8.60 11.77
N CYS A 252 20.97 -8.63 10.76
CA CYS A 252 21.65 -9.85 10.33
C CYS A 252 23.09 -9.65 9.85
N GLY A 253 23.54 -8.41 9.64
CA GLY A 253 24.86 -8.12 9.08
C GLY A 253 24.90 -8.21 7.55
N ASP A 254 23.76 -8.42 6.88
CA ASP A 254 23.60 -8.18 5.44
C ASP A 254 23.36 -6.68 5.23
N PRO A 255 24.30 -5.93 4.62
CA PRO A 255 24.19 -4.48 4.50
C PRO A 255 22.99 -4.01 3.65
N ILE A 256 22.44 -4.88 2.79
CA ILE A 256 21.32 -4.58 1.91
C ILE A 256 20.00 -4.73 2.68
N LEU A 257 19.85 -5.83 3.45
CA LEU A 257 18.67 -6.09 4.26
C LEU A 257 18.60 -5.15 5.46
N ASP A 258 19.71 -4.94 6.17
CA ASP A 258 19.81 -4.05 7.32
C ASP A 258 19.46 -2.60 6.90
N ALA A 259 20.09 -2.05 5.85
CA ALA A 259 19.80 -0.70 5.36
C ALA A 259 18.37 -0.55 4.83
N SER A 260 17.79 -1.60 4.22
CA SER A 260 16.42 -1.55 3.71
C SER A 260 15.37 -1.61 4.83
N ALA A 261 15.63 -2.35 5.91
CA ALA A 261 14.78 -2.33 7.09
C ALA A 261 14.86 -0.98 7.82
N GLN A 262 16.08 -0.44 7.99
CA GLN A 262 16.28 0.91 8.52
C GLN A 262 15.50 1.96 7.69
N PHE A 263 15.60 1.94 6.36
CA PHE A 263 14.79 2.81 5.48
C PHE A 263 13.28 2.57 5.65
N ARG A 264 12.81 1.32 5.78
CA ARG A 264 11.38 1.04 5.99
C ARG A 264 10.86 1.65 7.29
N LEU A 265 11.71 1.72 8.32
CA LEU A 265 11.40 2.22 9.66
C LEU A 265 11.59 3.75 9.81
N SER A 266 12.41 4.39 8.95
CA SER A 266 12.77 5.81 9.05
C SER A 266 12.27 6.70 7.90
N GLY A 267 12.14 6.14 6.69
CA GLY A 267 12.01 6.89 5.44
C GLY A 267 13.27 7.67 5.02
N ASP A 268 14.34 7.68 5.80
CA ASP A 268 15.55 8.46 5.49
C ASP A 268 16.45 7.70 4.50
N LEU A 269 16.76 8.33 3.37
CA LEU A 269 17.61 7.78 2.33
C LEU A 269 19.10 7.67 2.74
N ILE A 270 19.50 8.23 3.89
CA ILE A 270 20.85 8.09 4.47
C ILE A 270 21.32 6.63 4.60
N HIS A 271 20.40 5.70 4.85
CA HIS A 271 20.73 4.27 4.96
C HIS A 271 21.21 3.70 3.60
N TYR A 272 20.61 4.16 2.51
CA TYR A 272 21.01 3.80 1.15
C TYR A 272 22.20 4.63 0.64
N GLU A 273 22.35 5.87 1.07
CA GLU A 273 23.54 6.72 0.85
C GLU A 273 24.79 6.01 1.41
N ARG A 274 24.74 5.57 2.68
CA ARG A 274 25.79 4.77 3.33
C ARG A 274 26.07 3.46 2.58
N LEU A 275 25.03 2.71 2.17
CA LEU A 275 25.18 1.46 1.43
C LEU A 275 25.86 1.67 0.06
N ILE A 276 25.49 2.72 -0.68
CA ILE A 276 26.13 3.11 -1.94
C ILE A 276 27.62 3.41 -1.71
N HIS A 277 27.98 4.14 -0.65
CA HIS A 277 29.38 4.40 -0.32
C HIS A 277 30.16 3.11 -0.01
N THR A 278 29.62 2.20 0.80
CA THR A 278 30.26 0.89 1.08
C THR A 278 30.48 0.06 -0.18
N VAL A 279 29.47 -0.08 -1.04
CA VAL A 279 29.55 -0.88 -2.28
C VAL A 279 30.52 -0.26 -3.29
N THR A 280 30.56 1.08 -3.40
CA THR A 280 31.45 1.76 -4.35
C THR A 280 32.90 1.84 -3.88
N ALA A 281 33.15 1.98 -2.58
CA ALA A 281 34.50 2.01 -2.00
C ALA A 281 35.19 0.63 -2.06
N HIS A 282 34.48 -0.43 -1.66
CA HIS A 282 34.97 -1.82 -1.70
C HIS A 282 34.68 -2.49 -3.06
N GLY A 283 34.68 -1.70 -4.13
CA GLY A 283 34.06 -2.05 -5.40
C GLY A 283 34.45 -3.41 -5.98
N ALA A 284 35.74 -3.76 -5.92
CA ALA A 284 36.26 -5.01 -6.47
C ALA A 284 35.67 -6.26 -5.78
N ASP A 285 35.35 -6.16 -4.50
CA ASP A 285 34.93 -7.28 -3.64
C ASP A 285 33.45 -7.66 -3.86
N TRP A 286 32.64 -6.72 -4.36
CA TRP A 286 31.22 -6.94 -4.65
C TRP A 286 30.98 -7.54 -6.05
N PRO A 287 30.23 -8.65 -6.18
CA PRO A 287 29.81 -9.16 -7.48
C PRO A 287 28.86 -8.19 -8.20
N LEU A 288 28.96 -8.10 -9.53
CA LEU A 288 28.14 -7.18 -10.35
C LEU A 288 26.63 -7.41 -10.15
N ALA A 289 26.19 -8.66 -10.07
CA ALA A 289 24.79 -9.01 -9.81
C ALA A 289 24.29 -8.49 -8.45
N VAL A 290 25.15 -8.46 -7.42
CA VAL A 290 24.79 -7.93 -6.10
C VAL A 290 24.73 -6.40 -6.14
N ALA A 291 25.70 -5.73 -6.76
CA ALA A 291 25.65 -4.28 -6.96
C ALA A 291 24.40 -3.83 -7.74
N GLN A 292 24.01 -4.59 -8.78
CA GLN A 292 22.78 -4.35 -9.52
C GLN A 292 21.52 -4.61 -8.65
N ALA A 293 21.53 -5.64 -7.81
CA ALA A 293 20.43 -5.92 -6.88
C ALA A 293 20.27 -4.83 -5.79
N VAL A 294 21.38 -4.26 -5.30
CA VAL A 294 21.35 -3.06 -4.44
C VAL A 294 20.68 -1.90 -5.18
N TYR A 295 21.08 -1.61 -6.41
CA TYR A 295 20.50 -0.52 -7.21
C TYR A 295 18.99 -0.70 -7.42
N TRP A 296 18.53 -1.90 -7.79
CA TRP A 296 17.10 -2.17 -7.94
C TRP A 296 16.33 -2.12 -6.62
N SER A 297 16.94 -2.53 -5.50
CA SER A 297 16.33 -2.43 -4.17
C SER A 297 16.07 -0.98 -3.78
N ILE A 298 17.10 -0.14 -3.91
CA ILE A 298 17.02 1.30 -3.65
C ILE A 298 16.00 1.95 -4.58
N SER A 299 16.09 1.69 -5.88
CA SER A 299 15.20 2.29 -6.90
C SER A 299 13.72 1.93 -6.67
N ARG A 300 13.43 0.68 -6.27
CA ARG A 300 12.06 0.27 -5.92
C ARG A 300 11.56 0.99 -4.67
N GLN A 301 12.39 1.18 -3.65
CA GLN A 301 12.01 1.85 -2.41
C GLN A 301 11.91 3.38 -2.54
N VAL A 302 12.66 3.98 -3.47
CA VAL A 302 12.41 5.36 -3.94
C VAL A 302 11.05 5.49 -4.65
N PHE A 303 10.65 4.50 -5.46
CA PHE A 303 9.43 4.55 -6.28
C PHE A 303 8.14 4.13 -5.55
N LEU A 304 8.22 3.19 -4.58
CA LEU A 304 7.07 2.57 -3.90
C LEU A 304 7.15 2.61 -2.36
N GLY A 305 8.26 3.08 -1.79
CA GLY A 305 8.41 3.27 -0.35
C GLY A 305 7.79 4.59 0.13
N ARG A 306 8.20 5.03 1.32
CA ARG A 306 7.79 6.32 1.90
C ARG A 306 9.02 7.19 2.25
N PRO A 307 9.83 7.59 1.24
CA PRO A 307 11.02 8.39 1.49
C PRO A 307 10.68 9.78 2.04
N LEU A 308 11.49 10.28 2.96
CA LEU A 308 11.41 11.65 3.46
C LEU A 308 11.74 12.63 2.34
N ALA A 309 10.78 13.53 2.04
CA ALA A 309 10.88 14.50 0.95
C ALA A 309 12.13 15.39 1.03
N THR A 310 12.65 15.62 2.24
CA THR A 310 13.85 16.42 2.53
C THR A 310 15.13 15.91 1.87
N ARG A 311 15.29 14.60 1.65
CA ARG A 311 16.44 14.02 0.92
C ARG A 311 16.10 13.56 -0.50
N LEU A 312 14.83 13.28 -0.79
CA LEU A 312 14.39 12.62 -2.02
C LEU A 312 14.98 13.29 -3.29
N VAL A 313 14.88 14.61 -3.38
CA VAL A 313 15.40 15.43 -4.51
C VAL A 313 16.91 15.25 -4.70
N ALA A 314 17.71 15.49 -3.66
CA ALA A 314 19.17 15.40 -3.73
C ALA A 314 19.67 13.98 -4.02
N PHE A 315 19.06 12.97 -3.39
CA PHE A 315 19.44 11.57 -3.56
C PHE A 315 19.12 11.03 -4.96
N THR A 316 17.94 11.36 -5.49
CA THR A 316 17.49 10.85 -6.80
C THR A 316 18.18 11.51 -8.00
N ALA A 317 18.63 12.75 -7.86
CA ALA A 317 19.39 13.44 -8.90
C ALA A 317 20.92 13.34 -8.71
N GLY A 318 21.39 13.18 -7.47
CA GLY A 318 22.80 13.03 -7.11
C GLY A 318 23.25 11.57 -7.09
N ASP A 319 23.00 10.89 -5.97
CA ASP A 319 23.72 9.68 -5.58
C ASP A 319 23.23 8.41 -6.26
N LEU A 320 21.92 8.26 -6.48
CA LEU A 320 21.40 7.12 -7.25
C LEU A 320 21.90 7.11 -8.71
N PRO A 321 21.93 8.24 -9.46
CA PRO A 321 22.58 8.32 -10.77
C PRO A 321 24.12 8.25 -10.74
N ARG A 322 24.79 8.64 -9.65
CA ARG A 322 26.25 8.41 -9.47
C ARG A 322 26.54 6.91 -9.33
N PHE A 323 25.74 6.20 -8.53
CA PHE A 323 25.86 4.75 -8.33
C PHE A 323 25.56 3.96 -9.62
N TYR A 324 24.49 4.31 -10.34
CA TYR A 324 24.18 3.70 -11.65
C TYR A 324 25.34 3.85 -12.65
N ARG A 325 25.93 5.05 -12.75
CA ARG A 325 27.14 5.29 -13.57
C ARG A 325 28.35 4.50 -13.11
N TRP A 326 28.46 4.18 -11.83
CA TRP A 326 29.52 3.30 -11.31
C TRP A 326 29.29 1.84 -11.73
N ILE A 327 28.06 1.32 -11.59
CA ILE A 327 27.70 -0.03 -12.04
C ILE A 327 27.99 -0.21 -13.54
N LEU A 328 27.57 0.74 -14.39
CA LEU A 328 27.83 0.64 -15.84
C LEU A 328 29.32 0.60 -16.17
N ARG A 329 30.14 1.42 -15.49
CA ARG A 329 31.61 1.41 -15.66
C ARG A 329 32.20 0.07 -15.25
N GLU A 330 31.74 -0.51 -14.14
CA GLU A 330 32.22 -1.80 -13.65
C GLU A 330 31.78 -2.97 -14.54
N VAL A 331 30.59 -2.93 -15.14
CA VAL A 331 30.19 -3.91 -16.18
C VAL A 331 31.11 -3.80 -17.40
N LYS A 332 31.31 -2.60 -17.96
CA LYS A 332 32.22 -2.39 -19.11
C LYS A 332 33.64 -2.90 -18.79
N ARG A 333 34.15 -2.60 -17.59
CA ARG A 333 35.50 -2.98 -17.15
C ARG A 333 35.66 -4.48 -16.92
N ARG A 334 34.74 -5.14 -16.20
CA ARG A 334 34.89 -6.54 -15.78
C ARG A 334 34.49 -7.53 -16.86
N CYS A 335 33.44 -7.23 -17.64
CA CYS A 335 33.01 -8.06 -18.77
C CYS A 335 33.76 -7.73 -20.08
N ALA A 336 34.82 -6.91 -20.01
CA ALA A 336 35.62 -6.44 -21.16
C ALA A 336 34.81 -5.84 -22.34
N VAL A 337 33.63 -5.26 -22.06
CA VAL A 337 32.72 -4.73 -23.09
C VAL A 337 33.12 -3.32 -23.51
N ALA A 338 33.53 -3.21 -24.78
CA ALA A 338 33.78 -1.94 -25.47
C ALA A 338 32.98 -1.89 -26.79
N PRO A 339 31.78 -1.26 -26.80
CA PRO A 339 30.94 -1.23 -27.99
C PRO A 339 31.61 -0.55 -29.19
N LYS A 340 31.33 -1.07 -30.39
CA LYS A 340 31.85 -0.58 -31.67
C LYS A 340 31.33 0.84 -31.95
N PRO A 341 32.22 1.83 -32.22
CA PRO A 341 31.82 3.18 -32.61
C PRO A 341 30.81 3.20 -33.75
N PHE A 342 29.79 4.04 -33.61
CA PHE A 342 28.78 4.23 -34.63
C PHE A 342 29.39 4.73 -35.95
N ARG A 343 28.80 4.27 -37.07
CA ARG A 343 29.10 4.75 -38.42
C ARG A 343 27.83 5.40 -38.96
N PRO A 344 27.74 6.74 -38.99
CA PRO A 344 26.58 7.45 -39.49
C PRO A 344 26.17 7.00 -40.89
N ARG A 345 24.86 6.81 -41.08
CA ARG A 345 24.24 6.51 -42.38
C ARG A 345 23.34 7.68 -42.77
N PRO A 346 23.25 8.01 -44.08
CA PRO A 346 22.50 9.17 -44.53
C PRO A 346 20.98 8.92 -44.45
N GLY A 347 20.24 9.87 -43.85
CA GLY A 347 18.79 9.83 -43.72
C GLY A 347 18.31 9.65 -42.27
N PRO A 348 17.00 9.44 -42.05
CA PRO A 348 16.47 9.08 -40.73
C PRO A 348 16.92 7.65 -40.34
N PRO A 349 16.92 7.32 -39.03
CA PRO A 349 17.27 5.98 -38.56
C PRO A 349 16.29 4.92 -39.11
N HIS A 350 16.81 3.86 -39.72
CA HIS A 350 16.01 2.79 -40.34
C HIS A 350 16.23 1.43 -39.66
N ARG A 351 17.40 1.21 -39.03
CA ARG A 351 17.69 0.03 -38.22
C ARG A 351 17.58 0.43 -36.75
N ILE A 352 16.57 -0.05 -36.04
CA ILE A 352 16.29 0.36 -34.66
C ILE A 352 16.32 -0.85 -33.75
N VAL A 353 17.02 -0.73 -32.63
CA VAL A 353 16.97 -1.70 -31.54
C VAL A 353 16.19 -1.08 -30.39
N LEU A 354 15.12 -1.73 -29.95
CA LEU A 354 14.37 -1.32 -28.75
C LEU A 354 14.73 -2.29 -27.61
N VAL A 355 15.32 -1.75 -26.54
CA VAL A 355 15.84 -2.53 -25.41
C VAL A 355 14.96 -2.33 -24.19
N THR A 356 14.55 -3.40 -23.53
CA THR A 356 13.78 -3.37 -22.28
C THR A 356 14.42 -4.26 -21.20
N ASN A 357 14.18 -3.90 -19.94
CA ASN A 357 14.50 -4.73 -18.78
C ASN A 357 13.43 -5.79 -18.45
N GLN A 358 12.22 -5.65 -19.03
CA GLN A 358 11.05 -6.46 -18.72
C GLN A 358 10.21 -6.76 -19.97
N PHE A 359 10.51 -7.85 -20.67
CA PHE A 359 9.57 -8.48 -21.62
C PHE A 359 9.18 -9.87 -21.10
N THR A 360 8.19 -9.89 -20.20
CA THR A 360 7.90 -11.05 -19.35
C THR A 360 6.88 -12.00 -19.97
N GLN A 361 5.68 -11.49 -20.28
CA GLN A 361 4.55 -12.25 -20.84
C GLN A 361 3.57 -11.34 -21.61
N PRO A 362 2.71 -11.87 -22.51
CA PRO A 362 1.75 -11.09 -23.32
C PRO A 362 0.68 -10.30 -22.54
N MET A 363 0.62 -10.47 -21.23
CA MET A 363 -0.34 -9.81 -20.34
C MET A 363 0.30 -8.70 -19.48
N HIS A 364 1.62 -8.47 -19.61
CA HIS A 364 2.35 -7.46 -18.87
C HIS A 364 2.38 -6.14 -19.65
N GLN A 365 1.81 -5.07 -19.07
CA GLN A 365 1.55 -3.83 -19.80
C GLN A 365 2.82 -3.19 -20.42
N PRO A 366 3.96 -3.03 -19.71
CA PRO A 366 5.20 -2.57 -20.34
C PRO A 366 5.72 -3.46 -21.48
N SER A 367 5.42 -4.77 -21.48
CA SER A 367 5.75 -5.64 -22.63
C SER A 367 4.89 -5.26 -23.84
N ARG A 368 3.58 -5.07 -23.65
CA ARG A 368 2.64 -4.65 -24.70
C ARG A 368 2.99 -3.27 -25.27
N ASP A 369 3.33 -2.31 -24.41
CA ASP A 369 3.74 -0.97 -24.83
C ASP A 369 5.06 -1.01 -25.63
N ALA A 370 6.05 -1.79 -25.18
CA ALA A 370 7.30 -2.00 -25.92
C ALA A 370 7.07 -2.71 -27.26
N PHE A 371 6.16 -3.69 -27.31
CA PHE A 371 5.78 -4.39 -28.53
C PHE A 371 5.10 -3.46 -29.53
N ASP A 372 4.09 -2.67 -29.13
CA ASP A 372 3.40 -1.77 -30.05
C ASP A 372 4.34 -0.66 -30.57
N TYR A 373 5.27 -0.15 -29.76
CA TYR A 373 6.32 0.75 -30.28
C TYR A 373 7.21 0.08 -31.32
N ALA A 374 7.76 -1.11 -31.01
CA ALA A 374 8.63 -1.84 -31.93
C ALA A 374 7.90 -2.22 -33.24
N ARG A 375 6.64 -2.65 -33.10
CA ARG A 375 5.73 -2.97 -34.20
C ARG A 375 5.41 -1.74 -35.04
N ARG A 376 5.08 -0.58 -34.47
CA ARG A 376 4.76 0.63 -35.25
C ARG A 376 5.94 1.17 -36.02
N LEU A 377 7.14 1.18 -35.41
CA LEU A 377 8.36 1.56 -36.13
C LEU A 377 8.59 0.67 -37.36
N GLN A 378 8.25 -0.63 -37.27
CA GLN A 378 8.32 -1.58 -38.38
C GLN A 378 7.17 -1.40 -39.40
N ASP A 379 5.92 -1.46 -38.95
CA ASP A 379 4.72 -1.55 -39.79
C ASP A 379 4.30 -0.18 -40.35
N ASP A 380 4.29 0.86 -39.50
CA ASP A 380 3.82 2.20 -39.85
C ASP A 380 4.92 3.02 -40.57
N PHE A 381 6.21 2.77 -40.26
CA PHE A 381 7.37 3.54 -40.77
C PHE A 381 8.41 2.71 -41.54
N GLY A 382 8.21 1.41 -41.74
CA GLY A 382 9.08 0.55 -42.56
C GLY A 382 10.44 0.22 -41.94
N CYS A 383 10.70 0.55 -40.67
CA CYS A 383 12.00 0.31 -40.05
C CYS A 383 12.30 -1.19 -39.89
N ALA A 384 13.57 -1.56 -40.02
CA ALA A 384 14.04 -2.85 -39.55
C ALA A 384 14.20 -2.75 -38.04
N VAL A 385 13.37 -3.49 -37.28
CA VAL A 385 13.36 -3.44 -35.81
C VAL A 385 13.83 -4.76 -35.20
N LEU A 386 14.60 -4.66 -34.11
CA LEU A 386 14.91 -5.77 -33.21
C LEU A 386 14.53 -5.36 -31.78
N LEU A 387 13.61 -6.10 -31.17
CA LEU A 387 13.29 -6.00 -29.75
C LEU A 387 14.35 -6.80 -28.96
N VAL A 388 14.93 -6.21 -27.91
CA VAL A 388 15.96 -6.84 -27.07
C VAL A 388 15.51 -6.78 -25.61
N ASN A 389 15.32 -7.94 -24.98
CA ASN A 389 14.99 -8.03 -23.56
C ASN A 389 16.17 -8.56 -22.74
N GLY A 390 16.63 -7.75 -21.79
CA GLY A 390 17.72 -8.12 -20.90
C GLY A 390 17.32 -9.01 -19.73
N ASN A 391 16.06 -8.94 -19.27
CA ASN A 391 15.63 -9.47 -17.97
C ASN A 391 16.69 -9.17 -16.88
N LEU A 392 17.07 -7.89 -16.77
CA LEU A 392 18.18 -7.41 -15.93
C LEU A 392 17.72 -7.01 -14.51
N MET A 393 16.61 -7.59 -14.06
CA MET A 393 16.14 -7.50 -12.68
C MET A 393 16.68 -8.65 -11.82
N PRO A 394 16.72 -8.52 -10.48
CA PRO A 394 17.08 -9.61 -9.60
C PRO A 394 16.08 -10.76 -9.71
N ALA A 395 16.56 -12.00 -9.85
CA ALA A 395 15.69 -13.18 -9.91
C ALA A 395 15.33 -13.73 -8.51
N ALA A 396 16.21 -13.51 -7.53
CA ALA A 396 15.98 -13.82 -6.12
C ALA A 396 15.58 -12.55 -5.34
N LEU A 397 14.68 -12.68 -4.37
CA LEU A 397 14.35 -11.59 -3.45
C LEU A 397 15.47 -11.49 -2.41
N VAL A 398 16.38 -10.53 -2.59
CA VAL A 398 17.53 -10.31 -1.69
C VAL A 398 17.10 -9.64 -0.38
N THR A 399 16.06 -8.80 -0.41
CA THR A 399 15.52 -8.14 0.79
C THR A 399 14.00 -8.19 0.83
N ALA A 400 13.42 -8.02 2.02
CA ALA A 400 11.97 -8.00 2.20
C ALA A 400 11.27 -6.86 1.45
N PHE A 401 12.03 -5.80 1.17
CA PHE A 401 11.53 -4.54 0.61
C PHE A 401 11.60 -4.53 -0.93
N VAL A 402 12.01 -5.67 -1.52
CA VAL A 402 11.77 -6.05 -2.91
C VAL A 402 10.86 -7.29 -2.94
N PRO A 403 9.54 -7.15 -2.67
CA PRO A 403 8.56 -8.15 -3.06
C PRO A 403 8.54 -8.35 -4.58
N SER A 404 7.83 -9.38 -5.04
CA SER A 404 8.01 -10.09 -6.30
C SER A 404 7.77 -9.31 -7.61
N PHE A 405 8.60 -8.31 -7.87
CA PHE A 405 9.29 -8.20 -9.17
C PHE A 405 10.33 -9.32 -9.28
N GLN A 406 9.90 -10.58 -9.12
CA GLN A 406 10.68 -11.70 -9.65
C GLN A 406 10.82 -11.46 -11.15
N ALA A 407 12.01 -11.70 -11.70
CA ALA A 407 12.20 -11.72 -13.14
C ALA A 407 11.34 -12.83 -13.74
N MET A 408 10.10 -12.49 -14.14
CA MET A 408 9.15 -13.41 -14.77
C MET A 408 9.62 -13.71 -16.19
N VAL A 409 10.66 -14.53 -16.29
CA VAL A 409 11.20 -15.02 -17.55
C VAL A 409 10.23 -16.06 -18.12
N THR A 410 9.77 -15.86 -19.36
CA THR A 410 9.04 -16.90 -20.11
C THR A 410 10.08 -17.72 -20.90
N PRO A 411 10.32 -19.01 -20.60
CA PRO A 411 11.40 -19.77 -21.21
C PRO A 411 11.28 -19.94 -22.73
N SER A 412 10.07 -19.92 -23.29
CA SER A 412 9.84 -19.98 -24.74
C SER A 412 10.24 -18.71 -25.50
N LEU A 413 10.65 -17.64 -24.81
CA LEU A 413 11.22 -16.44 -25.42
C LEU A 413 12.76 -16.46 -25.47
N ALA A 414 13.41 -17.54 -25.01
CA ALA A 414 14.87 -17.60 -24.88
C ALA A 414 15.62 -17.46 -26.22
N GLY A 415 16.60 -16.54 -26.25
CA GLY A 415 17.44 -16.30 -27.42
C GLY A 415 16.69 -15.54 -28.54
N PRO A 416 17.08 -15.74 -29.81
CA PRO A 416 16.41 -15.10 -30.94
C PRO A 416 15.07 -15.78 -31.27
N VAL A 417 13.97 -15.06 -31.11
CA VAL A 417 12.60 -15.53 -31.35
C VAL A 417 11.80 -14.52 -32.19
N ALA A 418 10.66 -14.94 -32.73
CA ALA A 418 9.67 -14.04 -33.29
C ALA A 418 8.48 -13.96 -32.32
N VAL A 419 8.11 -12.76 -31.90
CA VAL A 419 6.94 -12.53 -31.04
C VAL A 419 5.81 -12.02 -31.92
N THR A 420 4.63 -12.63 -31.80
CA THR A 420 3.43 -12.27 -32.56
C THR A 420 2.30 -11.90 -31.60
N GLU A 421 1.82 -10.66 -31.67
CA GLU A 421 0.65 -10.18 -30.95
C GLU A 421 -0.23 -9.37 -31.91
N ASN A 422 -1.55 -9.45 -31.74
CA ASN A 422 -2.56 -8.71 -32.53
C ASN A 422 -2.40 -8.81 -34.06
N GLY A 423 -1.89 -9.95 -34.57
CA GLY A 423 -1.73 -10.23 -35.99
C GLY A 423 -0.42 -9.75 -36.63
N ALA A 424 0.44 -9.06 -35.88
CA ALA A 424 1.74 -8.58 -36.34
C ALA A 424 2.88 -9.29 -35.61
N THR A 425 4.07 -9.30 -36.22
CA THR A 425 5.24 -10.03 -35.72
C THR A 425 6.46 -9.14 -35.67
N VAL A 426 7.17 -9.15 -34.54
CA VAL A 426 8.41 -8.42 -34.31
C VAL A 426 9.54 -9.43 -34.01
N ARG A 427 10.72 -9.20 -34.60
CA ARG A 427 11.92 -9.98 -34.27
C ARG A 427 12.42 -9.59 -32.89
N THR A 428 12.65 -10.58 -32.04
CA THR A 428 13.05 -10.40 -30.64
C THR A 428 14.31 -11.18 -30.33
N TRP A 429 15.12 -10.69 -29.40
CA TRP A 429 16.11 -11.46 -28.67
C TRP A 429 15.86 -11.28 -27.17
N SER A 430 15.79 -12.35 -26.39
CA SER A 430 15.55 -12.25 -24.94
C SER A 430 16.41 -13.23 -24.15
N SER A 431 17.17 -12.71 -23.18
CA SER A 431 17.86 -13.58 -22.22
C SER A 431 16.88 -14.03 -21.12
N VAL A 432 16.84 -15.33 -20.83
CA VAL A 432 16.05 -15.89 -19.71
C VAL A 432 16.92 -16.31 -18.52
N GLU A 433 18.23 -16.02 -18.56
CA GLU A 433 19.11 -16.27 -17.42
C GLU A 433 18.71 -15.40 -16.22
N PRO A 434 18.78 -15.91 -14.98
CA PRO A 434 18.57 -15.11 -13.78
C PRO A 434 19.74 -14.15 -13.53
N THR A 435 19.45 -12.93 -13.05
CA THR A 435 20.45 -11.91 -12.63
C THR A 435 21.39 -11.41 -13.75
N LEU A 436 22.49 -10.74 -13.38
CA LEU A 436 23.48 -10.14 -14.28
C LEU A 436 24.71 -11.05 -14.39
N THR A 437 24.82 -11.76 -15.51
CA THR A 437 25.97 -12.61 -15.86
C THR A 437 26.81 -11.95 -16.96
N GLU A 438 28.08 -12.34 -17.07
CA GLU A 438 28.95 -11.91 -18.18
C GLU A 438 28.43 -12.44 -19.53
N THR A 439 28.03 -13.72 -19.59
CA THR A 439 27.41 -14.35 -20.76
C THR A 439 26.19 -13.58 -21.27
N LYS A 440 25.29 -13.17 -20.37
CA LYS A 440 24.13 -12.33 -20.72
C LYS A 440 24.56 -10.99 -21.31
N ILE A 441 25.59 -10.36 -20.74
CA ILE A 441 26.09 -9.06 -21.20
C ILE A 441 26.76 -9.16 -22.57
N HIS A 442 27.56 -10.19 -22.83
CA HIS A 442 28.09 -10.47 -24.16
C HIS A 442 26.95 -10.74 -25.16
N GLY A 443 26.03 -11.65 -24.86
CA GLY A 443 24.90 -11.97 -25.73
C GLY A 443 23.99 -10.78 -26.04
N LEU A 444 23.79 -9.87 -25.08
CA LEU A 444 23.08 -8.60 -25.29
C LEU A 444 23.85 -7.67 -26.24
N VAL A 445 25.16 -7.49 -26.03
CA VAL A 445 26.00 -6.65 -26.88
C VAL A 445 26.07 -7.22 -28.30
N ASP A 446 26.27 -8.53 -28.44
CA ASP A 446 26.30 -9.23 -29.73
C ASP A 446 24.95 -9.14 -30.47
N ALA A 447 23.82 -9.19 -29.77
CA ALA A 447 22.51 -9.00 -30.37
C ALA A 447 22.31 -7.58 -30.92
N VAL A 448 22.76 -6.54 -30.20
CA VAL A 448 22.70 -5.14 -30.65
C VAL A 448 23.70 -4.89 -31.79
N GLU A 449 24.95 -5.33 -31.65
CA GLU A 449 26.01 -5.07 -32.64
C GLU A 449 25.85 -5.90 -33.91
N GLY A 450 25.44 -7.16 -33.80
CA GLY A 450 25.12 -8.00 -34.95
C GLY A 450 23.90 -7.51 -35.73
N PHE A 451 23.07 -6.66 -35.12
CA PHE A 451 22.00 -5.95 -35.81
C PHE A 451 22.45 -4.62 -36.44
N ASP A 452 23.52 -3.99 -35.93
CA ASP A 452 23.99 -2.64 -36.31
C ASP A 452 22.85 -1.62 -36.46
N PRO A 453 22.26 -1.13 -35.35
CA PRO A 453 21.22 -0.10 -35.40
C PRO A 453 21.77 1.29 -35.70
N ASP A 454 20.98 2.12 -36.38
CA ASP A 454 21.13 3.58 -36.38
C ASP A 454 20.83 4.18 -35.00
N LEU A 455 19.86 3.59 -34.29
CA LEU A 455 19.31 4.11 -33.04
C LEU A 455 19.06 2.98 -32.03
N VAL A 456 19.54 3.18 -30.80
CA VAL A 456 19.21 2.34 -29.64
C VAL A 456 18.16 3.04 -28.78
N LEU A 457 16.95 2.50 -28.75
CA LEU A 457 15.86 2.96 -27.89
C LEU A 457 15.91 2.18 -26.56
N SER A 458 16.26 2.87 -25.47
CA SER A 458 16.03 2.40 -24.10
C SER A 458 14.56 2.56 -23.76
N PHE A 459 13.87 1.48 -23.38
CA PHE A 459 12.46 1.50 -22.98
C PHE A 459 12.30 1.25 -21.48
N GLY A 460 11.90 2.31 -20.76
CA GLY A 460 11.92 2.39 -19.31
C GLY A 460 13.25 2.89 -18.76
N GLY A 461 13.32 3.06 -17.44
CA GLY A 461 14.53 3.51 -16.76
C GLY A 461 15.54 2.38 -16.53
N SER A 462 16.81 2.78 -16.38
CA SER A 462 17.93 1.92 -15.96
C SER A 462 18.17 0.69 -16.85
N VAL A 463 17.92 0.82 -18.16
CA VAL A 463 18.16 -0.23 -19.15
C VAL A 463 19.65 -0.29 -19.47
N LEU A 464 20.40 -0.93 -18.56
CA LEU A 464 21.86 -1.03 -18.59
C LEU A 464 22.37 -1.52 -19.95
N ALA A 465 21.66 -2.46 -20.58
CA ALA A 465 21.97 -2.98 -21.91
C ALA A 465 21.94 -1.92 -23.03
N ALA A 466 21.07 -0.91 -22.95
CA ALA A 466 21.06 0.23 -23.87
C ALA A 466 22.09 1.28 -23.45
N ASP A 467 22.15 1.62 -22.16
CA ASP A 467 23.09 2.62 -21.62
C ASP A 467 24.57 2.22 -21.81
N LEU A 468 24.88 0.94 -22.09
CA LEU A 468 26.20 0.50 -22.58
C LEU A 468 26.62 1.22 -23.88
N PHE A 469 25.68 1.51 -24.78
CA PHE A 469 25.94 2.12 -26.10
C PHE A 469 25.92 3.65 -26.10
N ALA A 470 25.37 4.28 -25.05
CA ALA A 470 25.25 5.73 -24.96
C ALA A 470 26.61 6.45 -25.09
N GLY A 471 26.63 7.55 -25.83
CA GLY A 471 27.83 8.30 -26.20
C GLY A 471 28.73 7.64 -27.25
N VAL A 472 28.53 6.34 -27.55
CA VAL A 472 29.26 5.58 -28.60
C VAL A 472 28.39 5.39 -29.85
N ARG A 473 27.07 5.35 -29.67
CA ARG A 473 26.03 5.24 -30.71
C ARG A 473 24.78 6.01 -30.26
N PRO A 474 24.02 6.64 -31.19
CA PRO A 474 22.74 7.28 -30.87
C PRO A 474 21.85 6.44 -29.94
N THR A 475 21.70 6.91 -28.71
CA THR A 475 20.90 6.24 -27.68
C THR A 475 19.87 7.21 -27.12
N LEU A 476 18.61 6.79 -27.06
CA LEU A 476 17.47 7.59 -26.62
C LEU A 476 16.64 6.81 -25.60
N CYS A 477 16.23 7.43 -24.49
CA CYS A 477 15.42 6.78 -23.45
C CYS A 477 13.95 7.25 -23.45
N ILE A 478 13.04 6.30 -23.61
CA ILE A 478 11.59 6.43 -23.51
C ILE A 478 11.19 6.10 -22.05
N PRO A 479 10.68 7.05 -21.26
CA PRO A 479 10.20 6.76 -19.90
C PRO A 479 8.87 6.01 -19.93
N THR A 480 8.61 5.24 -18.88
CA THR A 480 7.36 4.46 -18.70
C THR A 480 6.53 4.91 -17.50
N THR A 481 6.83 6.09 -16.96
CA THR A 481 6.17 6.75 -15.82
C THR A 481 6.50 8.24 -15.83
N SER A 482 5.69 9.09 -15.21
CA SER A 482 5.86 10.54 -15.14
C SER A 482 7.05 11.02 -14.27
N GLY A 483 7.75 10.12 -13.60
CA GLY A 483 8.91 10.44 -12.77
C GLY A 483 10.21 10.69 -13.56
N ALA A 484 11.15 11.42 -12.96
CA ALA A 484 12.48 11.64 -13.52
C ALA A 484 13.20 10.30 -13.74
N THR A 485 13.52 9.99 -15.00
CA THR A 485 14.01 8.67 -15.40
C THR A 485 15.53 8.59 -15.39
N CYS A 486 16.09 7.68 -14.59
CA CYS A 486 17.52 7.39 -14.58
C CYS A 486 17.93 6.63 -15.85
N SER A 487 18.63 7.30 -16.77
CA SER A 487 19.28 6.72 -17.94
C SER A 487 20.48 7.59 -18.38
N LEU A 488 21.42 6.96 -19.07
CA LEU A 488 22.65 7.57 -19.57
C LEU A 488 22.62 7.83 -21.08
N ALA A 489 21.51 7.51 -21.73
CA ALA A 489 21.18 7.87 -23.12
C ALA A 489 21.51 9.33 -23.46
N ASP A 490 21.92 9.56 -24.72
CA ASP A 490 22.25 10.87 -25.28
C ASP A 490 21.03 11.81 -25.32
N ILE A 491 19.82 11.27 -25.46
CA ILE A 491 18.54 11.96 -25.20
C ILE A 491 17.72 11.17 -24.18
N VAL A 492 17.08 11.86 -23.24
CA VAL A 492 16.07 11.31 -22.32
C VAL A 492 14.77 12.05 -22.54
N LEU A 493 13.69 11.32 -22.79
CA LEU A 493 12.38 11.88 -23.08
C LEU A 493 11.55 12.10 -21.80
N SER A 494 10.54 12.97 -21.88
CA SER A 494 9.45 13.02 -20.89
C SER A 494 8.36 11.98 -21.17
N PHE A 495 7.40 11.86 -20.26
CA PHE A 495 6.27 10.91 -20.37
C PHE A 495 4.97 11.59 -20.84
N ASP A 496 4.75 12.84 -20.46
CA ASP A 496 3.51 13.62 -20.62
C ASP A 496 3.73 14.98 -21.31
N GLY A 497 4.93 15.18 -21.89
CA GLY A 497 5.39 16.44 -22.47
C GLY A 497 5.97 17.44 -21.45
N GLY A 498 5.76 17.21 -20.14
CA GLY A 498 6.31 18.05 -19.07
C GLY A 498 7.80 17.79 -18.81
N ASP A 499 8.47 18.72 -18.14
CA ASP A 499 9.86 18.51 -17.70
C ASP A 499 9.86 17.92 -16.27
N PRO A 500 10.19 16.63 -16.07
CA PRO A 500 10.13 15.99 -14.76
C PRO A 500 11.23 16.50 -13.80
N THR A 501 12.10 17.39 -14.26
CA THR A 501 13.15 18.03 -13.47
C THR A 501 12.92 19.52 -13.22
N ALA A 502 11.74 20.05 -13.55
CA ALA A 502 11.41 21.47 -13.37
C ALA A 502 11.50 21.94 -11.90
N GLY A 503 11.36 21.03 -10.93
CA GLY A 503 11.50 21.30 -9.50
C GLY A 503 12.87 20.96 -8.90
N LEU A 504 13.88 20.57 -9.70
CA LEU A 504 15.23 20.28 -9.20
C LEU A 504 16.10 21.55 -9.17
N PRO A 505 17.03 21.71 -8.21
CA PRO A 505 18.02 22.78 -8.23
C PRO A 505 18.91 22.72 -9.48
N GLU A 506 19.39 23.87 -9.95
CA GLU A 506 20.04 24.01 -11.27
C GLU A 506 21.25 23.08 -11.47
N GLU A 507 22.06 22.88 -10.42
CA GLU A 507 23.21 21.97 -10.40
C GLU A 507 22.86 20.50 -10.72
N TYR A 508 21.64 20.07 -10.37
CA TYR A 508 21.10 18.75 -10.66
C TYR A 508 20.33 18.72 -11.99
N ARG A 509 19.75 19.87 -12.37
CA ARG A 509 18.92 20.05 -13.55
C ARG A 509 19.73 20.15 -14.85
N ALA A 510 20.82 20.91 -14.87
CA ALA A 510 21.59 21.16 -16.09
C ALA A 510 22.08 19.89 -16.83
N PRO A 511 22.63 18.84 -16.15
CA PRO A 511 23.04 17.59 -16.82
C PRO A 511 21.90 16.70 -17.35
N PHE A 512 20.65 17.06 -17.04
CA PHE A 512 19.44 16.49 -17.62
C PHE A 512 18.91 17.39 -18.75
N ALA A 513 18.81 18.70 -18.52
CA ALA A 513 18.22 19.68 -19.44
C ALA A 513 18.80 19.66 -20.86
N GLU A 514 20.12 19.49 -21.02
CA GLU A 514 20.77 19.37 -22.34
C GLU A 514 20.26 18.17 -23.16
N ARG A 515 19.98 17.06 -22.47
CA ARG A 515 19.55 15.77 -23.03
C ARG A 515 18.03 15.60 -23.02
N HIS A 516 17.30 16.44 -22.30
CA HIS A 516 15.85 16.36 -22.17
C HIS A 516 15.14 16.75 -23.48
N ARG A 517 14.13 15.99 -23.90
CA ARG A 517 13.18 16.42 -24.94
C ARG A 517 11.72 16.16 -24.53
N PRO A 518 10.81 17.10 -24.79
CA PRO A 518 9.39 16.93 -24.51
C PRO A 518 8.80 15.85 -25.44
N PHE A 519 8.07 14.92 -24.85
CA PHE A 519 7.51 13.74 -25.49
C PHE A 519 6.30 13.25 -24.71
N VAL A 520 5.28 12.81 -25.44
CA VAL A 520 4.09 12.14 -24.87
C VAL A 520 4.22 10.65 -25.19
N PHE A 521 4.32 9.82 -24.15
CA PHE A 521 4.39 8.36 -24.27
C PHE A 521 3.23 7.78 -25.11
N GLY A 522 2.07 8.43 -24.99
CA GLY A 522 0.88 8.11 -25.75
C GLY A 522 0.36 6.71 -25.45
N TYR A 523 -0.76 6.39 -26.06
CA TYR A 523 -1.40 5.09 -26.04
C TYR A 523 -2.00 4.82 -27.41
N SER A 524 -2.49 3.59 -27.58
CA SER A 524 -3.55 3.27 -28.51
C SER A 524 -4.44 2.23 -27.88
N ALA A 525 -5.74 2.32 -28.14
CA ALA A 525 -6.69 1.35 -27.62
C ALA A 525 -6.51 0.02 -28.37
N PRO A 526 -6.34 -1.13 -27.69
CA PRO A 526 -6.38 -2.43 -28.35
C PRO A 526 -7.76 -2.66 -28.99
N PRO A 527 -7.89 -3.58 -29.97
CA PRO A 527 -9.13 -3.83 -30.71
C PRO A 527 -10.37 -4.01 -29.83
N GLU A 528 -11.54 -3.69 -30.36
CA GLU A 528 -12.78 -3.77 -29.57
C GLU A 528 -13.19 -5.22 -29.29
N ALA A 529 -12.93 -5.69 -28.07
CA ALA A 529 -13.50 -6.93 -27.54
C ALA A 529 -15.03 -6.96 -27.71
N GLN A 530 -15.58 -8.07 -28.19
CA GLN A 530 -17.01 -8.21 -28.52
C GLN A 530 -17.77 -9.00 -27.45
N GLY A 531 -19.07 -8.74 -27.29
CA GLY A 531 -19.99 -9.61 -26.54
C GLY A 531 -19.94 -9.55 -25.00
N ALA A 532 -19.41 -8.49 -24.40
CA ALA A 532 -19.33 -8.35 -22.94
C ALA A 532 -20.71 -8.15 -22.27
N SER A 533 -20.93 -8.81 -21.13
CA SER A 533 -22.09 -8.64 -20.23
C SER A 533 -21.66 -8.70 -18.76
N ARG A 534 -22.47 -8.20 -17.82
CA ARG A 534 -22.08 -8.23 -16.39
C ARG A 534 -22.13 -9.65 -15.81
N ALA A 535 -23.09 -10.46 -16.25
CA ALA A 535 -23.17 -11.88 -15.92
C ALA A 535 -21.88 -12.66 -16.29
N ALA A 536 -21.20 -12.29 -17.39
CA ALA A 536 -19.91 -12.91 -17.77
C ALA A 536 -18.76 -12.63 -16.78
N PHE A 537 -18.90 -11.58 -15.95
CA PHE A 537 -17.98 -11.25 -14.85
C PHE A 537 -18.55 -11.64 -13.47
N GLY A 538 -19.67 -12.35 -13.40
CA GLY A 538 -20.37 -12.65 -12.13
C GLY A 538 -20.97 -11.41 -11.44
N LEU A 539 -21.13 -10.30 -12.17
CA LEU A 539 -21.64 -9.04 -11.65
C LEU A 539 -23.17 -8.92 -11.89
N PRO A 540 -23.94 -8.32 -10.96
CA PRO A 540 -25.35 -8.02 -11.18
C PRO A 540 -25.58 -7.03 -12.33
N GLU A 541 -26.58 -7.32 -13.16
CA GLU A 541 -26.92 -6.50 -14.34
C GLU A 541 -27.48 -5.10 -13.98
N ASP A 542 -27.98 -4.90 -12.76
CA ASP A 542 -28.58 -3.65 -12.31
C ASP A 542 -27.58 -2.67 -11.65
N GLY A 543 -27.97 -1.39 -11.54
CA GLY A 543 -27.22 -0.37 -10.79
C GLY A 543 -25.96 0.16 -11.47
N PHE A 544 -25.38 1.21 -10.85
CA PHE A 544 -24.17 1.87 -11.35
C PHE A 544 -22.92 1.14 -10.85
N LEU A 545 -22.03 0.77 -11.77
CA LEU A 545 -20.82 0.00 -11.48
C LEU A 545 -19.59 0.89 -11.48
N PHE A 546 -18.91 1.02 -10.34
CA PHE A 546 -17.52 1.48 -10.33
C PHE A 546 -16.57 0.30 -10.54
N THR A 547 -15.42 0.58 -11.13
CA THR A 547 -14.29 -0.36 -11.19
C THR A 547 -13.10 0.18 -10.40
N VAL A 548 -12.30 -0.72 -9.82
CA VAL A 548 -10.99 -0.45 -9.22
C VAL A 548 -10.01 -1.41 -9.87
N VAL A 549 -9.13 -0.89 -10.73
CA VAL A 549 -8.26 -1.71 -11.59
C VAL A 549 -6.80 -1.53 -11.20
N GLY A 550 -6.05 -2.61 -11.00
CA GLY A 550 -4.64 -2.53 -10.58
C GLY A 550 -3.90 -3.87 -10.53
N GLY A 551 -2.56 -3.80 -10.56
CA GLY A 551 -1.69 -4.97 -10.46
C GLY A 551 -1.24 -5.31 -9.03
N ARG A 552 -1.46 -4.41 -8.07
CA ARG A 552 -1.02 -4.53 -6.67
C ARG A 552 -2.14 -4.05 -5.73
N LEU A 553 -3.36 -4.55 -5.96
CA LEU A 553 -4.53 -4.05 -5.24
C LEU A 553 -4.46 -4.26 -3.73
N ASP A 554 -3.67 -5.23 -3.25
CA ASP A 554 -3.36 -5.35 -1.82
C ASP A 554 -2.70 -4.10 -1.23
N ASP A 555 -1.64 -3.60 -1.86
CA ASP A 555 -0.87 -2.42 -1.41
C ASP A 555 -1.67 -1.12 -1.66
N GLU A 556 -2.29 -1.03 -2.83
CA GLU A 556 -2.90 0.19 -3.36
C GLU A 556 -4.27 0.48 -2.72
N VAL A 557 -5.04 -0.56 -2.38
CA VAL A 557 -6.33 -0.43 -1.67
C VAL A 557 -6.06 -0.37 -0.16
N THR A 558 -5.49 0.75 0.26
CA THR A 558 -5.17 1.06 1.66
C THR A 558 -6.43 1.16 2.55
N PRO A 559 -6.34 1.02 3.88
CA PRO A 559 -7.48 1.21 4.79
C PRO A 559 -8.15 2.58 4.66
N ALA A 560 -7.38 3.64 4.40
CA ALA A 560 -7.90 4.98 4.15
C ALA A 560 -8.69 5.06 2.83
N PHE A 561 -8.27 4.35 1.79
CA PHE A 561 -9.03 4.25 0.54
C PHE A 561 -10.28 3.39 0.71
N LEU A 562 -10.22 2.29 1.48
CA LEU A 562 -11.39 1.47 1.81
C LEU A 562 -12.50 2.25 2.50
N ASP A 563 -12.19 3.08 3.51
CA ASP A 563 -13.17 3.99 4.13
C ASP A 563 -13.82 4.94 3.10
N ARG A 564 -13.07 5.42 2.10
CA ARG A 564 -13.65 6.25 1.02
C ARG A 564 -14.54 5.45 0.06
N LEU A 565 -14.20 4.20 -0.25
CA LEU A 565 -15.09 3.31 -1.02
C LEU A 565 -16.39 3.00 -0.24
N ASP A 566 -16.28 2.75 1.06
CA ASP A 566 -17.42 2.55 1.96
C ASP A 566 -18.32 3.82 2.00
N ARG A 567 -17.74 5.03 2.12
CA ARG A 567 -18.48 6.30 2.05
C ARG A 567 -19.18 6.53 0.70
N ILE A 568 -18.57 6.14 -0.42
CA ILE A 568 -19.23 6.21 -1.74
C ILE A 568 -20.46 5.30 -1.75
N LEU A 569 -20.32 4.08 -1.22
CA LEU A 569 -21.43 3.12 -1.13
C LEU A 569 -22.53 3.58 -0.18
N ASP A 570 -22.20 4.15 0.98
CA ASP A 570 -23.16 4.71 1.94
C ASP A 570 -24.03 5.82 1.30
N ARG A 571 -23.44 6.66 0.43
CA ARG A 571 -24.15 7.74 -0.28
C ARG A 571 -24.86 7.31 -1.57
N CYS A 572 -24.38 6.24 -2.20
CA CYS A 572 -24.95 5.65 -3.41
C CYS A 572 -25.49 4.23 -3.14
N PRO A 573 -26.72 4.07 -2.61
CA PRO A 573 -27.26 2.76 -2.22
C PRO A 573 -27.40 1.76 -3.39
N GLY A 574 -27.59 2.24 -4.62
CA GLY A 574 -27.67 1.41 -5.84
C GLY A 574 -26.34 1.20 -6.58
N VAL A 575 -25.20 1.52 -5.96
CA VAL A 575 -23.86 1.33 -6.54
C VAL A 575 -23.24 0.01 -6.08
N ARG A 576 -22.41 -0.57 -6.97
CA ARG A 576 -21.49 -1.69 -6.71
C ARG A 576 -20.07 -1.32 -7.16
N ILE A 577 -19.06 -1.94 -6.55
CA ILE A 577 -17.64 -1.72 -6.89
C ILE A 577 -16.98 -3.04 -7.25
N ALA A 578 -16.39 -3.14 -8.43
CA ALA A 578 -15.66 -4.32 -8.89
C ALA A 578 -14.14 -4.12 -8.93
N PHE A 579 -13.39 -5.02 -8.31
CA PHE A 579 -11.93 -5.03 -8.25
C PHE A 579 -11.36 -5.96 -9.33
N ALA A 580 -10.62 -5.42 -10.28
CA ALA A 580 -9.96 -6.16 -11.36
C ALA A 580 -8.43 -6.09 -11.18
N GLY A 581 -7.86 -7.22 -10.76
CA GLY A 581 -6.46 -7.37 -10.39
C GLY A 581 -6.21 -8.63 -9.56
N PRO A 582 -4.96 -9.12 -9.48
CA PRO A 582 -4.58 -10.14 -8.51
C PRO A 582 -4.69 -9.58 -7.08
N VAL A 583 -5.12 -10.43 -6.14
CA VAL A 583 -5.27 -10.11 -4.72
C VAL A 583 -4.97 -11.32 -3.84
N ILE A 584 -4.52 -11.08 -2.61
CA ILE A 584 -4.25 -12.10 -1.58
C ILE A 584 -4.96 -11.75 -0.26
N SER A 585 -4.65 -10.60 0.36
CA SER A 585 -5.20 -10.18 1.67
C SER A 585 -6.43 -9.27 1.54
N LEU A 586 -6.64 -8.68 0.37
CA LEU A 586 -7.75 -7.76 0.14
C LEU A 586 -9.14 -8.39 0.40
N PRO A 587 -9.45 -9.67 0.04
CA PRO A 587 -10.74 -10.29 0.34
C PRO A 587 -11.15 -10.17 1.82
N ASP A 588 -10.24 -10.54 2.74
CA ASP A 588 -10.49 -10.50 4.19
C ASP A 588 -10.63 -9.08 4.74
N ARG A 589 -10.12 -8.08 4.02
CA ARG A 589 -10.28 -6.66 4.35
C ARG A 589 -11.60 -6.12 3.78
N LEU A 590 -12.02 -6.54 2.59
CA LEU A 590 -13.33 -6.18 2.03
C LEU A 590 -14.47 -6.78 2.87
N ALA A 591 -14.32 -8.03 3.31
CA ALA A 591 -15.30 -8.73 4.16
C ALA A 591 -15.59 -8.02 5.50
N LYS A 592 -14.70 -7.12 5.95
CA LYS A 592 -14.81 -6.33 7.18
C LYS A 592 -15.31 -4.89 6.97
N THR A 593 -15.61 -4.50 5.72
CA THR A 593 -16.21 -3.18 5.41
C THR A 593 -17.71 -3.16 5.67
N ARG A 594 -18.29 -1.97 5.88
CA ARG A 594 -19.74 -1.82 6.13
C ARG A 594 -20.57 -2.33 4.96
N ASN A 595 -20.06 -2.17 3.73
CA ASN A 595 -20.77 -2.48 2.51
C ASN A 595 -20.21 -3.70 1.75
N ALA A 596 -19.60 -4.67 2.46
CA ALA A 596 -18.94 -5.84 1.88
C ALA A 596 -19.74 -6.55 0.77
N GLY A 597 -21.06 -6.72 0.95
CA GLY A 597 -21.95 -7.34 -0.05
C GLY A 597 -22.17 -6.57 -1.36
N ARG A 598 -21.57 -5.37 -1.51
CA ARG A 598 -21.57 -4.55 -2.74
C ARG A 598 -20.18 -4.40 -3.37
N LEU A 599 -19.21 -5.15 -2.83
CA LEU A 599 -17.82 -5.22 -3.29
C LEU A 599 -17.58 -6.57 -3.98
N HIS A 600 -17.09 -6.56 -5.22
CA HIS A 600 -16.91 -7.75 -6.04
C HIS A 600 -15.46 -7.91 -6.47
N ILE A 601 -14.82 -9.05 -6.17
CA ILE A 601 -13.47 -9.35 -6.62
C ILE A 601 -13.55 -10.20 -7.88
N LEU A 602 -13.05 -9.67 -9.01
CA LEU A 602 -13.04 -10.36 -10.31
C LEU A 602 -11.76 -11.17 -10.53
N GLY A 603 -10.71 -10.91 -9.74
CA GLY A 603 -9.37 -11.42 -10.01
C GLY A 603 -8.80 -10.79 -11.29
N TYR A 604 -8.03 -11.57 -12.05
CA TYR A 604 -7.41 -11.11 -13.28
C TYR A 604 -8.41 -11.04 -14.44
N VAL A 605 -8.48 -9.89 -15.13
CA VAL A 605 -9.35 -9.65 -16.28
C VAL A 605 -8.48 -9.50 -17.55
N PRO A 606 -8.49 -10.47 -18.48
CA PRO A 606 -7.66 -10.41 -19.71
C PRO A 606 -8.02 -9.23 -20.62
N GLU A 607 -9.32 -9.03 -20.84
CA GLU A 607 -9.88 -8.01 -21.73
C GLU A 607 -10.48 -6.86 -20.92
N ILE A 608 -9.63 -6.00 -20.36
CA ILE A 608 -10.09 -4.94 -19.44
C ILE A 608 -11.08 -3.94 -20.09
N ARG A 609 -10.99 -3.72 -21.40
CA ARG A 609 -11.97 -2.93 -22.18
C ARG A 609 -13.39 -3.52 -22.14
N ALA A 610 -13.51 -4.85 -22.09
CA ALA A 610 -14.80 -5.52 -21.97
C ALA A 610 -15.50 -5.23 -20.63
N LEU A 611 -14.72 -5.11 -19.54
CA LEU A 611 -15.24 -4.66 -18.25
C LEU A 611 -15.55 -3.16 -18.25
N TYR A 612 -14.68 -2.33 -18.84
CA TYR A 612 -14.87 -0.87 -18.84
C TYR A 612 -16.18 -0.43 -19.50
N ARG A 613 -16.61 -1.05 -20.62
CA ARG A 613 -17.92 -0.70 -21.23
C ARG A 613 -19.15 -1.03 -20.38
N LEU A 614 -18.99 -1.80 -19.31
CA LEU A 614 -20.06 -2.14 -18.35
C LEU A 614 -20.01 -1.23 -17.09
N ALA A 615 -18.93 -0.47 -16.94
CA ALA A 615 -18.65 0.41 -15.82
C ALA A 615 -19.18 1.83 -16.06
N GLY A 616 -19.77 2.42 -15.04
CA GLY A 616 -20.12 3.84 -15.05
C GLY A 616 -18.91 4.75 -14.81
N ALA A 617 -17.91 4.30 -14.04
CA ALA A 617 -16.64 5.02 -13.84
C ALA A 617 -15.52 4.09 -13.32
N TYR A 618 -14.28 4.56 -13.41
CA TYR A 618 -13.09 3.91 -12.85
C TYR A 618 -12.54 4.75 -11.69
N LEU A 619 -12.47 4.16 -10.50
CA LEU A 619 -11.91 4.73 -9.28
C LEU A 619 -10.44 4.32 -9.14
N ASN A 620 -9.52 5.27 -9.30
CA ASN A 620 -8.09 5.03 -9.15
C ASN A 620 -7.65 5.17 -7.67
N PRO A 621 -7.05 4.14 -7.05
CA PRO A 621 -6.43 4.29 -5.74
C PRO A 621 -5.20 5.22 -5.80
N PRO A 622 -4.81 5.89 -4.69
CA PRO A 622 -3.59 6.69 -4.63
C PRO A 622 -2.33 5.82 -4.86
N ARG A 623 -1.67 5.97 -6.01
CA ARG A 623 -0.48 5.17 -6.39
C ARG A 623 0.36 5.83 -7.49
N GLN A 624 1.56 5.30 -7.70
CA GLN A 624 2.28 5.38 -8.98
C GLN A 624 1.95 4.16 -9.85
N GLY A 625 1.95 4.29 -11.17
CA GLY A 625 1.48 3.28 -12.11
C GLY A 625 -0.02 3.35 -12.42
N GLY A 626 -0.42 2.63 -13.47
CA GLY A 626 -1.83 2.49 -13.89
C GLY A 626 -2.25 3.37 -15.08
N GLY A 627 -1.35 4.18 -15.66
CA GLY A 627 -1.66 5.07 -16.80
C GLY A 627 -2.34 4.36 -17.98
N GLY A 628 -1.86 3.15 -18.36
CA GLY A 628 -2.50 2.36 -19.42
C GLY A 628 -3.93 1.93 -19.09
N SER A 629 -4.23 1.56 -17.84
CA SER A 629 -5.59 1.26 -17.38
C SER A 629 -6.50 2.49 -17.50
N ALA A 630 -6.00 3.68 -17.13
CA ALA A 630 -6.72 4.92 -17.29
C ALA A 630 -6.95 5.27 -18.77
N ALA A 631 -5.94 5.14 -19.63
CA ALA A 631 -6.07 5.39 -21.06
C ALA A 631 -7.13 4.48 -21.71
N TYR A 632 -7.16 3.19 -21.36
CA TYR A 632 -8.18 2.25 -21.85
C TYR A 632 -9.58 2.55 -21.31
N ALA A 633 -9.71 3.00 -20.06
CA ALA A 633 -10.98 3.48 -19.51
C ALA A 633 -11.49 4.71 -20.30
N LEU A 634 -10.63 5.70 -20.53
CA LEU A 634 -10.96 6.90 -21.30
C LEU A 634 -11.35 6.57 -22.75
N ALA A 635 -10.71 5.58 -23.38
CA ALA A 635 -11.01 5.13 -24.74
C ALA A 635 -12.45 4.59 -24.90
N ASP A 636 -12.91 3.78 -23.94
CA ASP A 636 -14.31 3.33 -23.88
C ASP A 636 -15.28 4.45 -23.40
N GLY A 637 -14.76 5.61 -23.01
CA GLY A 637 -15.52 6.76 -22.52
C GLY A 637 -15.93 6.66 -21.06
N VAL A 638 -15.18 5.91 -20.26
CA VAL A 638 -15.40 5.75 -18.82
C VAL A 638 -14.71 6.90 -18.07
N PRO A 639 -15.45 7.72 -17.30
CA PRO A 639 -14.85 8.72 -16.42
C PRO A 639 -13.88 8.10 -15.40
N VAL A 640 -12.72 8.71 -15.24
CA VAL A 640 -11.69 8.28 -14.28
C VAL A 640 -11.67 9.25 -13.10
N VAL A 641 -11.89 8.75 -11.90
CA VAL A 641 -11.74 9.51 -10.65
C VAL A 641 -10.36 9.19 -10.07
N THR A 642 -9.51 10.21 -9.93
CA THR A 642 -8.15 10.09 -9.42
C THR A 642 -7.76 11.32 -8.64
N LEU A 643 -6.88 11.18 -7.64
CA LEU A 643 -6.14 12.32 -7.11
C LEU A 643 -5.26 12.93 -8.20
N ALA A 644 -4.95 14.22 -8.10
CA ALA A 644 -4.11 14.99 -9.04
C ALA A 644 -2.60 14.66 -8.94
N GLN A 645 -2.24 13.37 -8.80
CA GLN A 645 -0.86 12.89 -8.69
C GLN A 645 -0.62 11.53 -9.37
N GLY A 646 0.60 11.31 -9.83
CA GLY A 646 1.07 10.06 -10.43
C GLY A 646 0.57 9.80 -11.85
N ASP A 647 1.00 8.69 -12.45
CA ASP A 647 0.81 8.39 -13.89
C ASP A 647 -0.65 8.54 -14.36
N VAL A 648 -1.63 8.12 -13.56
CA VAL A 648 -3.06 8.23 -13.92
C VAL A 648 -3.53 9.69 -13.99
N ALA A 649 -3.00 10.58 -13.13
CA ALA A 649 -3.28 12.00 -13.20
C ALA A 649 -2.66 12.64 -14.46
N ALA A 650 -1.48 12.19 -14.88
CA ALA A 650 -0.86 12.61 -16.13
C ALA A 650 -1.72 12.21 -17.36
N ILE A 651 -2.40 11.05 -17.32
CA ILE A 651 -3.24 10.60 -18.45
C ILE A 651 -4.59 11.36 -18.51
N VAL A 652 -5.23 11.66 -17.37
CA VAL A 652 -6.47 12.47 -17.38
C VAL A 652 -6.20 13.97 -17.53
N GLY A 653 -4.97 14.42 -17.27
CA GLY A 653 -4.58 15.82 -17.19
C GLY A 653 -4.89 16.47 -15.83
N PRO A 654 -4.05 17.42 -15.36
CA PRO A 654 -4.15 17.95 -13.99
C PRO A 654 -5.51 18.61 -13.68
N ALA A 655 -6.10 19.30 -14.66
CA ALA A 655 -7.44 19.91 -14.54
C ALA A 655 -8.60 18.90 -14.38
N HIS A 656 -8.32 17.59 -14.47
CA HIS A 656 -9.28 16.51 -14.31
C HIS A 656 -8.89 15.51 -13.20
N GLY A 657 -7.87 15.81 -12.38
CA GLY A 657 -7.70 15.18 -11.07
C GLY A 657 -8.69 15.73 -10.03
N VAL A 658 -8.45 15.41 -8.76
CA VAL A 658 -9.00 16.12 -7.59
C VAL A 658 -7.91 16.22 -6.50
N ASP A 659 -7.99 17.22 -5.63
CA ASP A 659 -6.91 17.51 -4.68
C ASP A 659 -6.98 16.67 -3.39
N SER A 660 -8.17 16.22 -2.98
CA SER A 660 -8.35 15.42 -1.76
C SER A 660 -9.15 14.12 -1.95
N LEU A 661 -9.01 13.22 -0.97
CA LEU A 661 -9.79 12.00 -0.85
C LEU A 661 -11.29 12.24 -0.54
N ASP A 662 -11.69 13.44 -0.14
CA ASP A 662 -13.10 13.78 0.09
C ASP A 662 -13.74 14.41 -1.16
N ASP A 663 -12.98 15.16 -1.95
CA ASP A 663 -13.37 15.56 -3.33
C ASP A 663 -13.50 14.34 -4.24
N PHE A 664 -12.66 13.32 -4.03
CA PHE A 664 -12.76 12.01 -4.71
C PHE A 664 -14.12 11.36 -4.45
N VAL A 665 -14.57 11.33 -3.19
CA VAL A 665 -15.91 10.83 -2.83
C VAL A 665 -17.00 11.70 -3.44
N ALA A 666 -16.88 13.03 -3.38
CA ALA A 666 -17.88 13.95 -3.92
C ALA A 666 -18.05 13.82 -5.45
N ARG A 667 -16.95 13.64 -6.20
CA ARG A 667 -16.99 13.44 -7.66
C ARG A 667 -17.53 12.06 -8.03
N ALA A 668 -17.13 11.01 -7.31
CA ALA A 668 -17.70 9.67 -7.49
C ALA A 668 -19.21 9.66 -7.20
N GLU A 669 -19.63 10.25 -6.08
CA GLU A 669 -21.06 10.43 -5.75
C GLU A 669 -21.80 11.15 -6.88
N ARG A 670 -21.26 12.28 -7.39
CA ARG A 670 -21.90 13.01 -8.47
C ARG A 670 -22.02 12.19 -9.76
N LEU A 671 -20.98 11.46 -10.16
CA LEU A 671 -21.03 10.55 -11.32
C LEU A 671 -22.11 9.46 -11.17
N CYS A 672 -22.38 9.00 -9.95
CA CYS A 672 -23.42 8.03 -9.62
C CYS A 672 -24.84 8.64 -9.65
N ARG A 673 -25.00 9.93 -9.26
CA ARG A 673 -26.31 10.55 -8.98
C ARG A 673 -26.82 11.52 -10.05
N ASP A 674 -25.94 12.05 -10.91
CA ASP A 674 -26.25 13.09 -11.91
C ASP A 674 -25.98 12.54 -13.33
N PRO A 675 -27.02 12.02 -14.03
CA PRO A 675 -26.84 11.38 -15.34
C PRO A 675 -26.40 12.33 -16.45
N ASP A 676 -26.64 13.64 -16.32
CA ASP A 676 -26.18 14.63 -17.29
C ASP A 676 -24.71 15.00 -17.08
N PHE A 677 -24.26 15.12 -15.82
CA PHE A 677 -22.84 15.17 -15.50
C PHE A 677 -22.11 13.89 -15.92
N HIS A 678 -22.69 12.71 -15.70
CA HIS A 678 -22.12 11.45 -16.16
C HIS A 678 -21.95 11.40 -17.69
N ARG A 679 -22.97 11.81 -18.45
CA ARG A 679 -22.88 11.94 -19.92
C ARG A 679 -21.81 12.95 -20.35
N ALA A 680 -21.73 14.11 -19.69
CA ALA A 680 -20.74 15.14 -19.98
C ALA A 680 -19.30 14.66 -19.70
N GLU A 681 -19.08 13.99 -18.56
CA GLU A 681 -17.80 13.41 -18.17
C GLU A 681 -17.41 12.22 -19.07
N SER A 682 -18.37 11.42 -19.55
CA SER A 682 -18.13 10.34 -20.52
C SER A 682 -17.72 10.88 -21.89
N ALA A 683 -18.35 11.97 -22.34
CA ALA A 683 -17.93 12.70 -23.54
C ALA A 683 -16.54 13.37 -23.34
N GLN A 684 -16.25 13.88 -22.14
CA GLN A 684 -14.93 14.41 -21.79
C GLN A 684 -13.87 13.30 -21.78
N ALA A 685 -14.18 12.11 -21.24
CA ALA A 685 -13.27 10.98 -21.21
C ALA A 685 -12.78 10.60 -22.62
N ARG A 686 -13.69 10.57 -23.61
CA ARG A 686 -13.33 10.34 -25.02
C ARG A 686 -12.46 11.45 -25.62
N ARG A 687 -12.67 12.72 -25.24
CA ARG A 687 -11.81 13.85 -25.64
C ARG A 687 -10.41 13.77 -25.01
N LEU A 688 -10.32 13.34 -23.75
CA LEU A 688 -9.04 13.11 -23.07
C LEU A 688 -8.30 11.93 -23.70
N PHE A 689 -8.98 10.84 -24.05
CA PHE A 689 -8.35 9.75 -24.81
C PHE A 689 -7.80 10.23 -26.15
N ALA A 690 -8.56 11.02 -26.91
CA ALA A 690 -8.11 11.58 -28.19
C ALA A 690 -6.87 12.50 -28.08
N ALA A 691 -6.57 13.04 -26.90
CA ALA A 691 -5.34 13.79 -26.63
C ALA A 691 -4.13 12.88 -26.30
N VAL A 692 -4.36 11.63 -25.88
CA VAL A 692 -3.32 10.65 -25.55
C VAL A 692 -3.22 9.46 -26.52
N ASP A 693 -4.13 9.31 -27.48
CA ASP A 693 -4.08 8.31 -28.58
C ASP A 693 -3.02 8.66 -29.65
N ALA A 694 -1.83 8.97 -29.16
CA ALA A 694 -0.76 9.62 -29.89
C ALA A 694 0.36 8.65 -30.32
N ARG A 695 0.23 7.33 -30.11
CA ARG A 695 1.37 6.40 -30.29
C ARG A 695 2.03 6.48 -31.67
N HIS A 696 1.25 6.67 -32.74
CA HIS A 696 1.80 6.84 -34.10
C HIS A 696 2.66 8.11 -34.21
N ALA A 697 2.15 9.26 -33.76
CA ALA A 697 2.89 10.52 -33.72
C ALA A 697 4.10 10.47 -32.76
N ALA A 698 3.98 9.74 -31.65
CA ALA A 698 5.10 9.47 -30.75
C ALA A 698 6.19 8.65 -31.46
N ALA A 699 5.84 7.61 -32.22
CA ALA A 699 6.80 6.85 -33.02
C ALA A 699 7.47 7.70 -34.12
N GLU A 700 6.73 8.60 -34.78
CA GLU A 700 7.31 9.61 -35.70
C GLU A 700 8.31 10.53 -34.96
N GLN A 701 7.95 11.00 -33.76
CA GLN A 701 8.79 11.85 -32.94
C GLN A 701 10.07 11.13 -32.46
N LEU A 702 10.03 9.81 -32.22
CA LEU A 702 11.23 9.00 -31.96
C LEU A 702 12.20 9.01 -33.16
N LEU A 703 11.69 8.93 -34.39
CA LEU A 703 12.52 9.01 -35.60
C LEU A 703 13.13 10.40 -35.79
N ALA A 704 12.37 11.46 -35.44
CA ALA A 704 12.87 12.83 -35.47
C ALA A 704 14.03 13.07 -34.48
N TYR A 705 13.89 12.64 -33.21
CA TYR A 705 14.98 12.72 -32.22
C TYR A 705 16.13 11.75 -32.52
N GLY A 706 15.83 10.58 -33.11
CA GLY A 706 16.85 9.66 -33.59
C GLY A 706 17.70 10.26 -34.72
N ARG A 707 17.08 11.04 -35.62
CA ARG A 707 17.81 11.84 -36.61
C ARG A 707 18.61 12.97 -35.97
N GLU A 708 18.05 13.69 -34.98
CA GLU A 708 18.79 14.71 -34.21
C GLU A 708 20.10 14.13 -33.64
N LEU A 709 20.05 12.90 -33.11
CA LEU A 709 21.23 12.18 -32.64
C LEU A 709 22.15 11.72 -33.78
N ALA A 710 21.62 11.18 -34.89
CA ALA A 710 22.45 10.77 -36.02
C ALA A 710 23.26 11.96 -36.59
N ASP A 711 22.62 13.11 -36.78
CA ASP A 711 23.26 14.35 -37.23
C ASP A 711 24.32 14.85 -36.20
N ARG A 712 24.02 14.78 -34.88
CA ARG A 712 24.98 15.09 -33.81
C ARG A 712 26.20 14.15 -33.79
N PHE A 713 26.02 12.87 -34.07
CA PHE A 713 27.12 11.88 -34.12
C PHE A 713 27.91 11.95 -35.43
N ALA A 714 27.32 12.46 -36.52
CA ALA A 714 28.03 12.73 -37.78
C ALA A 714 28.92 13.99 -37.72
N ALA A 715 28.73 14.84 -36.71
CA ALA A 715 29.53 16.04 -36.45
C ALA A 715 30.60 15.87 -35.37
N ARG A 716 30.86 14.63 -34.92
CA ARG A 716 31.89 14.26 -33.91
C ARG A 716 33.08 13.55 -34.57
#